data_AF-A0A0N4ULP4-F1
#
_entry.id   AF-A0A0N4ULP4-F1
#
_cell.length_a   1.000
_cell.length_b   1.000
_cell.length_c   1.000
_cell.angle_alpha   90.00
_cell.angle_beta   90.00
_cell.angle_gamma   90.00
#
_symmetry.space_group_name_H-M   'P 1'
#
loop_
_entity.id
_entity.type
_entity.pdbx_description
1 polymer ?
#
loop_
_entity_poly.entity_id
_entity_poly.type
_entity_poly.pdbx_seq_one_letter_code
_entity_poly.pdbx_strand_id
1 'polypeptide(L)'
;FDPDIIVGYNTQRYSWSYLVERAANAGRNLLSELSRYRVALSDYFCDERQLIIRDLFPRGRILINIWRILRSELPLSFYNLRSYCLSNVIHHVLGRRFPMYSFQILTQWILSYDCYLSDLFIRHFLTRTCLNLSLLCHLNFFTRTAEMARVYGIQFIEVLSRGSQFRVESMLLRLARIQNFVAASVSPAQRDSMCATETLPLTMEPQSGLYRDPVIVLDFQSLYPSIIIAYNYCFTTCLGKFSSIKNCFQNRSNQSSERIILGGLPYFLPVDELKLMLTRNEIHISPVGGIFCKKSVRRGLLPIMLEEVLNTRIMVKKACKTYCNDKYLSRILHARQLILKLISNVTYGYSAANWSGRMPCVEVADAIVSKGREALERAISTVNNGNYCGARVIYGDTDSIFVLCPGATREKAFEIGEKIAADVTNSNPTPIKLKLEKIMHPLILETKKRYVGMSFEKSTDEEGVFDAKGIETVRRDSCPFVSRVLEKALRLLFANNMGAMVRYLDMEFSNLDKLNISDFVFAREYHHHYSPNAVVAAKRIAEKRKAICLRYEPEAGERVPYVIIAGPPKSSVISCVRELQDFLSNKHLLLNYEYYMQRHMLPALNRMLQHVPMRLEWRMSSVNVCLSCRALGAFPWCTQCIRRPEALLPTVLDLCREQRKSAIMDRLCRQCNGTDNLFIILLSIGLRSVDIEYSNCKNMTCLVMQKRVKMKRSHLVEAVCQHICSSESEYLKFYEKYL
;
A
#
# COMPACT_ATOMS: atom_id res chain seq x y z
N PHE A 1 -17.93 -5.13 32.81
CA PHE A 1 -17.50 -5.75 31.54
C PHE A 1 -16.11 -6.33 31.72
N ASP A 2 -15.88 -7.56 31.26
CA ASP A 2 -14.59 -8.24 31.39
C ASP A 2 -14.08 -8.74 30.01
N PRO A 3 -13.52 -7.84 29.17
CA PRO A 3 -13.29 -8.13 27.75
C PRO A 3 -11.95 -8.85 27.48
N ASP A 4 -11.93 -9.90 26.66
CA ASP A 4 -10.67 -10.54 26.25
C ASP A 4 -9.80 -9.65 25.34
N ILE A 5 -10.45 -8.76 24.59
CA ILE A 5 -9.83 -7.90 23.60
C ILE A 5 -10.17 -6.45 23.88
N ILE A 6 -9.12 -5.63 23.97
CA ILE A 6 -9.21 -4.18 24.07
C ILE A 6 -8.76 -3.59 22.74
N VAL A 7 -9.46 -2.58 22.24
CA VAL A 7 -9.26 -2.06 20.88
C VAL A 7 -9.07 -0.54 20.91
N GLY A 8 -8.24 0.00 20.01
CA GLY A 8 -8.19 1.43 19.73
C GLY A 8 -7.53 1.73 18.38
N TYR A 9 -7.87 2.88 17.79
CA TYR A 9 -7.29 3.26 16.50
C TYR A 9 -5.80 3.61 16.60
N ASN A 10 -5.41 4.41 17.59
CA ASN A 10 -4.01 4.79 17.80
C ASN A 10 -3.67 4.60 19.28
N THR A 11 -3.36 3.36 19.65
CA THR A 11 -3.20 2.95 21.05
C THR A 11 -1.95 3.55 21.69
N GLN A 12 -0.89 3.78 20.90
CA GLN A 12 0.42 4.25 21.34
C GLN A 12 0.52 5.76 21.55
N ARG A 13 -0.28 6.60 20.87
CA ARG A 13 -0.18 8.07 21.01
C ARG A 13 -1.38 8.72 21.66
N TYR A 14 -2.60 8.46 21.17
CA TYR A 14 -3.78 9.27 21.50
C TYR A 14 -4.89 8.50 22.22
N SER A 15 -4.65 7.26 22.65
CA SER A 15 -5.66 6.39 23.25
C SER A 15 -5.10 5.77 24.54
N TRP A 16 -4.89 4.45 24.58
CA TRP A 16 -4.52 3.73 25.81
C TRP A 16 -3.25 4.25 26.48
N SER A 17 -2.19 4.52 25.73
CA SER A 17 -0.95 5.13 26.26
C SER A 17 -1.19 6.42 27.05
N TYR A 18 -1.97 7.34 26.49
CA TYR A 18 -2.31 8.59 27.15
C TYR A 18 -3.07 8.33 28.44
N LEU A 19 -4.06 7.43 28.40
CA LEU A 19 -4.82 7.10 29.59
C LEU A 19 -3.97 6.42 30.68
N VAL A 20 -3.05 5.52 30.29
CA VAL A 20 -2.12 4.84 31.19
C VAL A 20 -1.18 5.83 31.87
N GLU A 21 -0.58 6.75 31.11
CA GLU A 21 0.27 7.81 31.69
C GLU A 21 -0.51 8.74 32.61
N ARG A 22 -1.73 9.13 32.24
CA ARG A 22 -2.59 9.97 33.11
C ARG A 22 -3.00 9.23 34.39
N ALA A 23 -3.26 7.92 34.31
CA ALA A 23 -3.55 7.10 35.48
C ALA A 23 -2.32 6.97 36.39
N ALA A 24 -1.14 6.73 35.82
CA ALA A 24 0.11 6.66 36.58
C ALA A 24 0.38 7.98 37.33
N ASN A 25 0.18 9.12 36.66
CA ASN A 25 0.30 10.44 37.28
C ASN A 25 -0.75 10.69 38.39
N ALA A 26 -1.90 10.00 38.33
CA ALA A 26 -2.93 10.01 39.37
C ALA A 26 -2.71 8.94 40.45
N GLY A 27 -1.53 8.29 40.49
CA GLY A 27 -1.20 7.24 41.45
C GLY A 27 -1.85 5.89 41.18
N ARG A 28 -2.39 5.66 39.98
CA ARG A 28 -3.10 4.43 39.59
C ARG A 28 -2.35 3.62 38.56
N ASN A 29 -2.26 2.31 38.80
CA ASN A 29 -1.72 1.35 37.84
C ASN A 29 -2.82 0.79 36.95
N LEU A 30 -3.26 1.58 35.97
CA LEU A 30 -4.34 1.19 35.06
C LEU A 30 -4.02 -0.10 34.29
N LEU A 31 -2.76 -0.36 33.95
CA LEU A 31 -2.40 -1.60 33.26
C LEU A 31 -2.61 -2.83 34.15
N SER A 32 -2.26 -2.76 35.43
CA SER A 32 -2.59 -3.82 36.39
C SER A 32 -4.09 -3.97 36.59
N GLU A 33 -4.84 -2.86 36.65
CA GLU A 33 -6.30 -2.89 36.79
C GLU A 33 -6.99 -3.48 35.56
N LEU A 34 -6.44 -3.24 34.36
CA LEU A 34 -6.91 -3.82 33.10
C LEU A 34 -6.37 -5.24 32.87
N SER A 35 -5.35 -5.69 33.57
CA SER A 35 -4.77 -7.02 33.37
C SER A 35 -5.60 -8.11 34.04
N ARG A 36 -5.39 -9.37 33.64
CA ARG A 36 -6.01 -10.54 34.29
C ARG A 36 -5.38 -10.87 35.65
N TYR A 37 -4.16 -10.38 35.88
CA TYR A 37 -3.41 -10.53 37.12
C TYR A 37 -2.68 -9.23 37.44
N ARG A 38 -2.24 -9.06 38.69
CA ARG A 38 -1.52 -7.85 39.13
C ARG A 38 -0.13 -7.78 38.47
N VAL A 39 0.23 -6.60 37.97
CA VAL A 39 1.50 -6.35 37.27
C VAL A 39 2.13 -5.09 37.83
N ALA A 40 3.45 -5.04 37.99
CA ALA A 40 4.09 -3.83 38.50
C ALA A 40 4.13 -2.74 37.41
N LEU A 41 4.08 -1.46 37.81
CA LEU A 41 4.28 -0.36 36.86
C LEU A 41 5.65 -0.47 36.18
N SER A 42 6.69 -0.85 36.92
CA SER A 42 8.06 -1.06 36.43
C SER A 42 8.17 -2.04 35.25
N ASP A 43 7.22 -2.97 35.10
CA ASP A 43 7.22 -3.94 34.00
C ASP A 43 6.94 -3.28 32.64
N TYR A 44 6.44 -2.03 32.65
CA TYR A 44 5.95 -1.31 31.49
C TYR A 44 6.73 -0.05 31.12
N PHE A 45 7.53 0.51 32.03
CA PHE A 45 8.29 1.74 31.77
C PHE A 45 9.79 1.44 31.62
N CYS A 46 10.43 2.01 30.60
CA CYS A 46 11.89 1.89 30.42
C CYS A 46 12.68 2.76 31.42
N ASP A 47 12.12 3.92 31.80
CA ASP A 47 12.78 4.93 32.62
C ASP A 47 11.77 5.56 33.59
N GLU A 48 12.19 5.81 34.84
CA GLU A 48 11.38 6.59 35.80
C GLU A 48 11.23 8.06 35.38
N ARG A 49 12.20 8.59 34.60
CA ARG A 49 12.27 10.02 34.23
C ARG A 49 11.47 10.38 32.98
N GLN A 50 11.32 9.45 32.05
CA GLN A 50 10.51 9.60 30.85
C GLN A 50 9.58 8.40 30.82
N LEU A 51 8.29 8.63 31.06
CA LEU A 51 7.22 7.62 31.01
C LEU A 51 7.02 7.04 29.59
N ILE A 52 8.08 6.57 28.93
CA ILE A 52 8.06 5.90 27.65
C ILE A 52 7.60 4.47 27.92
N ILE A 53 6.32 4.23 27.60
CA ILE A 53 5.72 2.92 27.77
C ILE A 53 6.38 1.94 26.78
N ARG A 54 7.10 0.96 27.31
CA ARG A 54 7.78 -0.12 26.58
C ARG A 54 6.77 -1.07 25.94
N ASP A 55 5.72 -1.39 26.69
CA ASP A 55 4.70 -2.38 26.37
C ASP A 55 3.34 -1.85 26.87
N LEU A 56 2.34 -1.77 25.98
CA LEU A 56 0.99 -1.31 26.34
C LEU A 56 0.01 -2.46 26.57
N PHE A 57 0.46 -3.71 26.48
CA PHE A 57 -0.42 -4.86 26.55
C PHE A 57 -0.82 -5.16 28.01
N PRO A 58 -2.10 -5.02 28.38
CA PRO A 58 -2.58 -5.53 29.65
C PRO A 58 -2.39 -7.06 29.64
N ARG A 59 -1.71 -7.60 30.65
CA ARG A 59 -1.36 -9.01 30.68
C ARG A 59 -2.61 -9.89 30.75
N GLY A 60 -2.61 -10.97 29.95
CA GLY A 60 -3.76 -11.86 29.81
C GLY A 60 -4.90 -11.29 28.95
N ARG A 61 -4.71 -10.15 28.29
CA ARG A 61 -5.67 -9.60 27.31
C ARG A 61 -4.95 -9.24 26.01
N ILE A 62 -5.74 -9.07 24.95
CA ILE A 62 -5.23 -8.71 23.63
C ILE A 62 -5.51 -7.23 23.38
N LEU A 63 -4.46 -6.41 23.26
CA LEU A 63 -4.58 -5.02 22.83
C LEU A 63 -4.43 -4.91 21.31
N ILE A 64 -5.45 -4.39 20.65
CA ILE A 64 -5.49 -4.21 19.21
C ILE A 64 -5.32 -2.74 18.83
N ASN A 65 -4.23 -2.45 18.13
CA ASN A 65 -4.08 -1.20 17.38
C ASN A 65 -4.67 -1.36 15.97
N ILE A 66 -5.84 -0.75 15.75
CA ILE A 66 -6.54 -0.83 14.46
C ILE A 66 -5.75 -0.12 13.35
N TRP A 67 -5.10 1.02 13.62
CA TRP A 67 -4.31 1.72 12.60
C TRP A 67 -3.19 0.84 12.03
N ARG A 68 -2.50 0.07 12.88
CA ARG A 68 -1.45 -0.87 12.44
C ARG A 68 -2.02 -1.99 11.56
N ILE A 69 -3.16 -2.56 11.95
CA ILE A 69 -3.86 -3.58 11.16
C ILE A 69 -4.26 -3.01 9.81
N LEU A 70 -4.90 -1.84 9.79
CA LEU A 70 -5.38 -1.22 8.55
C LEU A 70 -4.23 -0.88 7.60
N ARG A 71 -3.08 -0.44 8.13
CA ARG A 71 -1.89 -0.17 7.33
C ARG A 71 -1.36 -1.42 6.63
N SER A 72 -1.35 -2.58 7.30
CA SER A 72 -0.91 -3.84 6.68
C SER A 72 -1.96 -4.45 5.74
N GLU A 73 -3.25 -4.28 6.04
CA GLU A 73 -4.33 -5.06 5.42
C GLU A 73 -5.04 -4.35 4.26
N LEU A 74 -5.23 -3.04 4.34
CA LEU A 74 -5.97 -2.29 3.31
C LEU A 74 -5.33 -2.36 1.92
N PRO A 75 -3.99 -2.28 1.75
CA PRO A 75 -3.36 -2.45 0.44
C PRO A 75 -3.66 -3.80 -0.22
N LEU A 76 -3.93 -4.84 0.58
CA LEU A 76 -4.27 -6.18 0.09
C LEU A 76 -5.73 -6.29 -0.35
N SER A 77 -6.60 -5.39 0.13
CA SER A 77 -8.05 -5.39 -0.08
C SER A 77 -8.49 -4.36 -1.12
N PHE A 78 -7.68 -4.09 -2.15
CA PHE A 78 -7.89 -3.07 -3.19
C PHE A 78 -7.80 -1.60 -2.74
N TYR A 79 -7.70 -1.32 -1.43
CA TYR A 79 -7.64 0.05 -0.92
C TYR A 79 -6.19 0.58 -0.90
N ASN A 80 -5.84 1.38 -1.90
CA ASN A 80 -4.52 2.02 -1.96
C ASN A 80 -4.52 3.42 -1.31
N LEU A 81 -4.61 3.48 0.03
CA LEU A 81 -4.75 4.74 0.75
C LEU A 81 -3.41 5.49 0.91
N ARG A 82 -3.44 6.80 0.64
CA ARG A 82 -2.32 7.74 0.86
C ARG A 82 -2.27 8.27 2.29
N SER A 83 -3.40 8.29 2.99
CA SER A 83 -3.52 8.68 4.39
C SER A 83 -4.32 7.65 5.17
N TYR A 84 -3.80 7.27 6.34
CA TYR A 84 -4.48 6.38 7.29
C TYR A 84 -5.07 7.17 8.46
N CYS A 85 -5.36 8.45 8.26
CA CYS A 85 -6.24 9.18 9.18
C CYS A 85 -7.59 8.46 9.27
N LEU A 86 -8.16 8.38 10.48
CA LEU A 86 -9.40 7.67 10.74
C LEU A 86 -10.52 8.10 9.79
N SER A 87 -10.69 9.41 9.57
CA SER A 87 -11.72 9.94 8.66
C SER A 87 -11.55 9.48 7.21
N ASN A 88 -10.30 9.37 6.75
CA ASN A 88 -10.01 8.89 5.39
C ASN A 88 -10.32 7.41 5.24
N VAL A 89 -9.94 6.61 6.25
CA VAL A 89 -10.23 5.18 6.26
C VAL A 89 -11.74 4.94 6.29
N ILE A 90 -12.48 5.63 7.16
CA ILE A 90 -13.94 5.51 7.23
C ILE A 90 -14.57 5.85 5.87
N HIS A 91 -14.09 6.90 5.21
CA HIS A 91 -14.61 7.30 3.91
C HIS A 91 -14.43 6.22 2.84
N HIS A 92 -13.22 5.69 2.70
CA HIS A 92 -12.92 4.72 1.64
C HIS A 92 -13.42 3.30 1.96
N VAL A 93 -13.40 2.89 3.23
CA VAL A 93 -13.75 1.52 3.63
C VAL A 93 -15.24 1.38 3.91
N LEU A 94 -15.86 2.36 4.58
CA LEU A 94 -17.27 2.29 4.99
C LEU A 94 -18.20 3.17 4.14
N GLY A 95 -17.67 3.97 3.21
CA GLY A 95 -18.46 4.91 2.40
C GLY A 95 -19.08 6.06 3.20
N ARG A 96 -18.63 6.29 4.44
CA ARG A 96 -19.20 7.30 5.36
C ARG A 96 -18.24 8.45 5.58
N ARG A 97 -18.77 9.67 5.80
CA ARG A 97 -17.94 10.79 6.24
C ARG A 97 -17.84 10.80 7.76
N PHE A 98 -16.71 11.24 8.28
CA PHE A 98 -16.50 11.44 9.70
C PHE A 98 -15.76 12.77 9.91
N PRO A 99 -16.29 13.70 10.73
CA PRO A 99 -15.63 14.97 11.00
C PRO A 99 -14.37 14.74 11.85
N MET A 100 -13.38 15.61 11.71
CA MET A 100 -12.14 15.58 12.51
C MET A 100 -11.99 16.91 13.22
N TYR A 101 -11.85 16.87 14.54
CA TYR A 101 -11.64 18.06 15.37
C TYR A 101 -10.29 17.97 16.09
N SER A 102 -9.68 19.11 16.42
CA SER A 102 -8.50 19.08 17.27
C SER A 102 -8.86 18.86 18.73
N PHE A 103 -7.92 18.32 19.49
CA PHE A 103 -8.09 18.11 20.93
C PHE A 103 -8.43 19.40 21.67
N GLN A 104 -7.89 20.56 21.26
CA GLN A 104 -8.27 21.84 21.87
C GLN A 104 -9.78 22.12 21.76
N ILE A 105 -10.37 21.93 20.58
CA ILE A 105 -11.79 22.20 20.33
C ILE A 105 -12.67 21.22 21.12
N LEU A 106 -12.33 19.92 21.07
CA LEU A 106 -13.03 18.91 21.85
C LEU A 106 -12.95 19.17 23.36
N THR A 107 -11.82 19.70 23.84
CA THR A 107 -11.64 20.09 25.25
C THR A 107 -12.49 21.32 25.59
N GLN A 108 -12.53 22.31 24.70
CA GLN A 108 -13.39 23.49 24.88
C GLN A 108 -14.87 23.11 24.96
N TRP A 109 -15.32 22.13 24.15
CA TRP A 109 -16.72 21.67 24.16
C TRP A 109 -17.13 21.01 25.47
N ILE A 110 -16.27 20.17 26.05
CA ILE A 110 -16.61 19.49 27.30
C ILE A 110 -16.45 20.40 28.51
N LEU A 111 -15.52 21.38 28.45
CA LEU A 111 -15.28 22.34 29.53
C LEU A 111 -16.17 23.59 29.46
N SER A 112 -16.91 23.81 28.38
CA SER A 112 -17.87 24.92 28.29
C SER A 112 -19.09 24.68 29.18
N TYR A 113 -19.34 23.44 29.61
CA TYR A 113 -20.56 23.00 30.29
C TYR A 113 -21.85 23.33 29.53
N ASP A 114 -21.74 23.67 28.25
CA ASP A 114 -22.87 23.84 27.35
C ASP A 114 -23.44 22.45 27.00
N CYS A 115 -24.74 22.26 27.24
CA CYS A 115 -25.40 20.97 27.06
C CYS A 115 -25.29 20.46 25.61
N TYR A 116 -25.37 21.37 24.63
CA TYR A 116 -25.28 21.01 23.22
C TYR A 116 -23.85 20.62 22.82
N LEU A 117 -22.84 21.41 23.23
CA LEU A 117 -21.44 21.10 22.94
C LEU A 117 -20.97 19.82 23.64
N SER A 118 -21.45 19.58 24.87
CA SER A 118 -21.19 18.34 25.62
C SER A 118 -21.79 17.11 24.92
N ASP A 119 -23.03 17.20 24.44
CA ASP A 119 -23.66 16.14 23.64
C ASP A 119 -22.90 15.89 22.34
N LEU A 120 -22.47 16.94 21.64
CA LEU A 120 -21.67 16.82 20.42
C LEU A 120 -20.32 16.12 20.67
N PHE A 121 -19.65 16.45 21.79
CA PHE A 121 -18.44 15.77 22.24
C PHE A 121 -18.68 14.27 22.48
N ILE A 122 -19.71 13.93 23.27
CA ILE A 122 -20.02 12.52 23.60
C ILE A 122 -20.37 11.74 22.34
N ARG A 123 -21.24 12.27 21.47
CA ARG A 123 -21.62 11.65 20.20
C ARG A 123 -20.42 11.45 19.29
N HIS A 124 -19.49 12.40 19.22
CA HIS A 124 -18.27 12.28 18.43
C HIS A 124 -17.43 11.06 18.87
N PHE A 125 -17.20 10.89 20.17
CA PHE A 125 -16.41 9.77 20.70
C PHE A 125 -17.14 8.42 20.67
N LEU A 126 -18.45 8.38 20.92
CA LEU A 126 -19.26 7.17 20.75
C LEU A 126 -19.25 6.72 19.29
N THR A 127 -19.51 7.65 18.35
CA THR A 127 -19.47 7.38 16.91
C THR A 127 -18.10 6.87 16.48
N ARG A 128 -17.03 7.53 16.95
CA ARG A 128 -15.64 7.08 16.70
C ARG A 128 -15.40 5.65 17.18
N THR A 129 -15.90 5.28 18.36
CA THR A 129 -15.76 3.94 18.93
C THR A 129 -16.54 2.90 18.13
N CYS A 130 -17.79 3.19 17.76
CA CYS A 130 -18.60 2.32 16.90
C CYS A 130 -17.98 2.12 15.51
N LEU A 131 -17.42 3.18 14.91
CA LEU A 131 -16.76 3.12 13.60
C LEU A 131 -15.49 2.27 13.65
N ASN A 132 -14.71 2.33 14.72
CA ASN A 132 -13.56 1.44 14.94
C ASN A 132 -13.98 -0.03 14.91
N LEU A 133 -15.06 -0.40 15.60
CA LEU A 133 -15.60 -1.76 15.59
C LEU A 133 -16.14 -2.14 14.20
N SER A 134 -16.84 -1.22 13.54
CA SER A 134 -17.36 -1.42 12.18
C SER A 134 -16.25 -1.68 11.16
N LEU A 135 -15.11 -1.00 11.28
CA LEU A 135 -13.93 -1.24 10.42
C LEU A 135 -13.39 -2.67 10.58
N LEU A 136 -13.24 -3.15 11.83
CA LEU A 136 -12.78 -4.52 12.08
C LEU A 136 -13.79 -5.57 11.59
N CYS A 137 -15.09 -5.30 11.76
CA CYS A 137 -16.14 -6.18 11.25
C CYS A 137 -16.18 -6.22 9.72
N HIS A 138 -16.01 -5.07 9.06
CA HIS A 138 -15.94 -4.97 7.59
C HIS A 138 -14.79 -5.81 7.02
N LEU A 139 -13.64 -5.80 7.69
CA LEU A 139 -12.46 -6.59 7.29
C LEU A 139 -12.52 -8.06 7.70
N ASN A 140 -13.61 -8.50 8.34
CA ASN A 140 -13.73 -9.86 8.92
C ASN A 140 -12.52 -10.21 9.81
N PHE A 141 -12.01 -9.22 10.55
CA PHE A 141 -10.70 -9.29 11.19
C PHE A 141 -10.60 -10.43 12.20
N PHE A 142 -11.57 -10.55 13.11
CA PHE A 142 -11.54 -11.53 14.19
C PHE A 142 -11.60 -12.96 13.67
N THR A 143 -12.58 -13.27 12.83
CA THR A 143 -12.74 -14.59 12.19
C THR A 143 -11.48 -14.98 11.43
N ARG A 144 -10.95 -14.08 10.59
CA ARG A 144 -9.77 -14.35 9.79
C ARG A 144 -8.53 -14.60 10.65
N THR A 145 -8.32 -13.80 11.69
CA THR A 145 -7.17 -13.95 12.60
C THR A 145 -7.28 -15.25 13.43
N ALA A 146 -8.48 -15.62 13.86
CA ALA A 146 -8.73 -16.88 14.54
C ALA A 146 -8.48 -18.09 13.61
N GLU A 147 -8.93 -18.04 12.35
CA GLU A 147 -8.64 -19.10 11.37
C GLU A 147 -7.14 -19.18 11.04
N MET A 148 -6.44 -18.04 10.94
CA MET A 148 -4.97 -17.99 10.80
C MET A 148 -4.28 -18.72 11.95
N ALA A 149 -4.66 -18.39 13.18
CA ALA A 149 -4.12 -18.99 14.39
C ALA A 149 -4.30 -20.52 14.38
N ARG A 150 -5.51 -21.00 14.05
CA ARG A 150 -5.84 -22.44 13.97
C ARG A 150 -5.02 -23.17 12.92
N VAL A 151 -4.91 -22.62 11.70
CA VAL A 151 -4.18 -23.26 10.60
C VAL A 151 -2.68 -23.31 10.90
N TYR A 152 -2.09 -22.19 11.34
CA TYR A 152 -0.67 -22.15 11.68
C TYR A 152 -0.33 -22.94 12.95
N GLY A 153 -1.29 -23.11 13.86
CA GLY A 153 -1.07 -23.70 15.17
C GLY A 153 -0.37 -22.75 16.15
N ILE A 154 -0.69 -21.46 16.08
CA ILE A 154 -0.10 -20.40 16.93
C ILE A 154 -1.19 -19.60 17.65
N GLN A 155 -0.83 -18.76 18.61
CA GLN A 155 -1.78 -17.95 19.36
C GLN A 155 -2.37 -16.83 18.49
N PHE A 156 -3.57 -16.35 18.84
CA PHE A 156 -4.25 -15.27 18.11
C PHE A 156 -3.38 -14.02 17.96
N ILE A 157 -2.71 -13.58 19.02
CA ILE A 157 -1.85 -12.39 18.99
C ILE A 157 -0.58 -12.62 18.16
N GLU A 158 -0.06 -13.85 18.12
CA GLU A 158 1.14 -14.20 17.37
C GLU A 158 0.92 -14.12 15.85
N VAL A 159 -0.32 -14.32 15.39
CA VAL A 159 -0.68 -14.04 13.99
C VAL A 159 -0.35 -12.59 13.61
N LEU A 160 -0.57 -11.65 14.53
CA LEU A 160 -0.40 -10.22 14.31
C LEU A 160 1.03 -9.74 14.61
N SER A 161 1.65 -10.30 15.64
CA SER A 161 2.94 -9.82 16.16
C SER A 161 4.15 -10.56 15.57
N ARG A 162 3.99 -11.81 15.11
CA ARG A 162 5.10 -12.64 14.60
C ARG A 162 5.15 -12.62 13.07
N GLY A 163 6.39 -12.63 12.56
CA GLY A 163 6.67 -12.65 11.13
C GLY A 163 6.32 -13.97 10.45
N SER A 164 6.41 -14.00 9.12
CA SER A 164 6.08 -15.17 8.30
C SER A 164 6.89 -16.42 8.64
N GLN A 165 8.16 -16.27 9.02
CA GLN A 165 9.05 -17.38 9.39
C GLN A 165 8.48 -18.21 10.54
N PHE A 166 7.96 -17.55 11.59
CA PHE A 166 7.37 -18.23 12.75
C PHE A 166 6.15 -19.09 12.37
N ARG A 167 5.39 -18.64 11.36
CA ARG A 167 4.20 -19.33 10.85
C ARG A 167 4.60 -20.62 10.10
N VAL A 168 5.65 -20.55 9.28
CA VAL A 168 6.22 -21.71 8.58
C VAL A 168 6.83 -22.68 9.59
N GLU A 169 7.62 -22.18 10.53
CA GLU A 169 8.25 -22.98 11.58
C GLU A 169 7.21 -23.76 12.40
N SER A 170 6.14 -23.11 12.86
CA SER A 170 5.07 -23.78 13.64
C SER A 170 4.44 -24.95 12.88
N MET A 171 4.19 -24.81 11.57
CA MET A 171 3.66 -25.89 10.75
C MET A 171 4.71 -26.99 10.53
N LEU A 172 5.95 -26.60 10.23
CA LEU A 172 7.04 -27.54 10.00
C LEU A 172 7.38 -28.36 11.25
N LEU A 173 7.38 -27.77 12.44
CA LEU A 173 7.69 -28.44 13.70
C LEU A 173 6.64 -29.52 14.06
N ARG A 174 5.36 -29.26 13.80
CA ARG A 174 4.30 -30.25 13.99
C ARG A 174 4.50 -31.46 13.06
N LEU A 175 4.84 -31.20 11.80
CA LEU A 175 5.15 -32.26 10.83
C LEU A 175 6.45 -33.00 11.17
N ALA A 176 7.49 -32.28 11.58
CA ALA A 176 8.76 -32.87 12.01
C ALA A 176 8.54 -33.86 13.17
N ARG A 177 7.74 -33.48 14.18
CA ARG A 177 7.38 -34.37 15.29
C ARG A 177 6.68 -35.65 14.83
N ILE A 178 5.72 -35.55 13.91
CA ILE A 178 5.00 -36.72 13.37
C ILE A 178 5.94 -37.65 12.58
N GLN A 179 6.92 -37.07 11.91
CA GLN A 179 7.90 -37.78 11.08
C GLN A 179 9.18 -38.14 11.84
N ASN A 180 9.19 -38.03 13.17
CA ASN A 180 10.34 -38.32 14.05
C ASN A 180 11.62 -37.54 13.71
N PHE A 181 11.49 -36.29 13.25
CA PHE A 181 12.60 -35.36 13.05
C PHE A 181 12.71 -34.36 14.20
N VAL A 182 13.95 -34.03 14.54
CA VAL A 182 14.29 -32.89 15.42
C VAL A 182 14.69 -31.71 14.54
N ALA A 183 14.08 -30.56 14.78
CA ALA A 183 14.45 -29.33 14.09
C ALA A 183 15.77 -28.77 14.63
N ALA A 184 16.62 -28.34 13.71
CA ALA A 184 17.83 -27.60 14.05
C ALA A 184 17.50 -26.21 14.60
N SER A 185 18.40 -25.66 15.41
CA SER A 185 18.39 -24.24 15.78
C SER A 185 19.78 -23.67 15.56
N VAL A 186 19.98 -23.05 14.40
CA VAL A 186 21.28 -22.49 14.00
C VAL A 186 21.57 -21.24 14.83
N SER A 187 22.74 -21.20 15.46
CA SER A 187 23.20 -20.06 16.25
C SER A 187 23.57 -18.87 15.35
N PRO A 188 23.59 -17.62 15.85
CA PRO A 188 24.07 -16.48 15.09
C PRO A 188 25.46 -16.70 14.47
N ALA A 189 26.43 -17.19 15.24
CA ALA A 189 27.78 -17.48 14.76
C ALA A 189 27.80 -18.54 13.64
N GLN A 190 26.97 -19.58 13.75
CA GLN A 190 26.81 -20.57 12.69
C GLN A 190 26.23 -19.96 11.42
N ARG A 191 25.24 -19.05 11.54
CA ARG A 191 24.68 -18.34 10.39
C ARG A 191 25.69 -17.42 9.70
N ASP A 192 26.49 -16.70 10.47
CA ASP A 192 27.53 -15.81 9.94
C ASP A 192 28.62 -16.61 9.19
N SER A 193 28.83 -17.87 9.56
CA SER A 193 29.76 -18.80 8.87
C SER A 193 29.19 -19.47 7.62
N MET A 194 27.91 -19.25 7.29
CA MET A 194 27.29 -19.83 6.10
C MET A 194 27.77 -19.15 4.82
N CYS A 195 27.81 -19.91 3.73
CA CYS A 195 28.07 -19.35 2.40
C CYS A 195 26.99 -18.34 2.00
N ALA A 196 27.38 -17.34 1.20
CA ALA A 196 26.41 -16.45 0.55
C ALA A 196 25.60 -17.22 -0.52
N THR A 197 24.38 -16.77 -0.79
CA THR A 197 23.55 -17.29 -1.89
C THR A 197 24.22 -17.00 -3.23
N GLU A 198 24.29 -18.00 -4.10
CA GLU A 198 24.98 -17.90 -5.40
C GLU A 198 24.02 -17.52 -6.54
N THR A 199 22.72 -17.78 -6.39
CA THR A 199 21.77 -17.62 -7.49
C THR A 199 20.72 -16.57 -7.21
N LEU A 200 20.45 -15.75 -8.24
CA LEU A 200 19.37 -14.79 -8.27
C LEU A 200 18.23 -15.30 -9.17
N PRO A 201 16.97 -14.91 -8.91
CA PRO A 201 15.88 -15.15 -9.87
C PRO A 201 16.22 -14.52 -11.23
N LEU A 202 15.63 -15.05 -12.30
CA LEU A 202 15.79 -14.46 -13.63
C LEU A 202 14.90 -13.21 -13.78
N THR A 203 15.50 -12.07 -14.09
CA THR A 203 14.77 -10.87 -14.52
C THR A 203 15.45 -10.31 -15.77
N MET A 204 14.81 -10.47 -16.91
CA MET A 204 15.30 -9.97 -18.20
C MET A 204 15.21 -8.44 -18.26
N GLU A 205 16.04 -7.80 -19.08
CA GLU A 205 15.74 -6.43 -19.50
C GLU A 205 14.57 -6.47 -20.49
N PRO A 206 13.49 -5.72 -20.28
CA PRO A 206 12.38 -5.68 -21.21
C PRO A 206 12.79 -4.99 -22.51
N GLN A 207 12.20 -5.42 -23.63
CA GLN A 207 12.18 -4.58 -24.83
C GLN A 207 11.22 -3.41 -24.58
N SER A 208 11.75 -2.22 -24.30
CA SER A 208 10.92 -1.03 -24.03
C SER A 208 10.16 -0.60 -25.29
N GLY A 209 8.87 -0.32 -25.15
CA GLY A 209 8.05 0.04 -26.30
C GLY A 209 6.56 0.20 -26.00
N LEU A 210 5.86 0.82 -26.96
CA LEU A 210 4.40 0.79 -27.06
C LEU A 210 4.01 -0.34 -28.03
N TYR A 211 3.48 -1.42 -27.49
CA TYR A 211 2.97 -2.58 -28.22
C TYR A 211 1.48 -2.42 -28.46
N ARG A 212 1.12 -2.24 -29.74
CA ARG A 212 -0.28 -2.24 -30.18
C ARG A 212 -0.81 -3.64 -30.46
N ASP A 213 0.05 -4.60 -30.72
CA ASP A 213 -0.34 -5.99 -30.86
C ASP A 213 -0.53 -6.64 -29.48
N PRO A 214 -1.33 -7.72 -29.38
CA PRO A 214 -1.53 -8.44 -28.13
C PRO A 214 -0.22 -8.97 -27.53
N VAL A 215 -0.06 -8.76 -26.22
CA VAL A 215 1.02 -9.36 -25.43
C VAL A 215 0.41 -10.31 -24.42
N ILE A 216 0.72 -11.59 -24.55
CA ILE A 216 0.31 -12.65 -23.64
C ILE A 216 1.16 -12.56 -22.37
N VAL A 217 0.52 -12.63 -21.21
CA VAL A 217 1.18 -12.71 -19.91
C VAL A 217 0.93 -14.09 -19.31
N LEU A 218 2.00 -14.87 -19.19
CA LEU A 218 1.98 -16.20 -18.59
C LEU A 218 2.73 -16.16 -17.27
N ASP A 219 2.22 -16.86 -16.25
CA ASP A 219 2.80 -16.92 -14.92
C ASP A 219 2.79 -18.35 -14.37
N PHE A 220 3.89 -18.78 -13.76
CA PHE A 220 3.97 -20.09 -13.13
C PHE A 220 3.14 -20.15 -11.86
N GLN A 221 2.25 -21.13 -11.76
CA GLN A 221 1.42 -21.29 -10.55
C GLN A 221 2.28 -21.71 -9.37
N SER A 222 2.51 -20.78 -8.44
CA SER A 222 3.25 -21.04 -7.20
C SER A 222 4.61 -21.70 -7.49
N LEU A 223 5.42 -21.08 -8.36
CA LEU A 223 6.64 -21.66 -8.93
C LEU A 223 7.53 -22.35 -7.89
N TYR A 224 7.96 -21.62 -6.85
CA TYR A 224 8.86 -22.17 -5.84
C TYR A 224 8.25 -23.32 -5.03
N PRO A 225 7.01 -23.23 -4.49
CA PRO A 225 6.33 -24.39 -3.92
C PRO A 225 6.29 -25.61 -4.84
N SER A 226 5.98 -25.40 -6.12
CA SER A 226 5.89 -26.48 -7.10
C SER A 226 7.25 -27.13 -7.37
N ILE A 227 8.34 -26.35 -7.41
CA ILE A 227 9.71 -26.84 -7.53
C ILE A 227 10.13 -27.66 -6.31
N ILE A 228 9.86 -27.15 -5.11
CA ILE A 228 10.14 -27.84 -3.85
C ILE A 228 9.49 -29.24 -3.89
N ILE A 229 8.21 -29.30 -4.26
CA ILE A 229 7.49 -30.57 -4.38
C ILE A 229 8.07 -31.42 -5.49
N ALA A 230 8.21 -30.90 -6.71
CA ALA A 230 8.63 -31.68 -7.88
C ALA A 230 9.99 -32.35 -7.70
N TYR A 231 10.99 -31.59 -7.23
CA TYR A 231 12.39 -32.03 -7.09
C TYR A 231 12.77 -32.45 -5.68
N ASN A 232 11.80 -32.52 -4.76
CA ASN A 232 12.00 -32.98 -3.37
C ASN A 232 13.03 -32.15 -2.58
N TYR A 233 13.08 -30.83 -2.81
CA TYR A 233 14.04 -29.95 -2.13
C TYR A 233 13.62 -29.69 -0.69
N CYS A 234 14.42 -30.13 0.28
CA CYS A 234 14.13 -29.98 1.70
C CYS A 234 15.41 -30.02 2.53
N PHE A 235 15.38 -29.43 3.71
CA PHE A 235 16.40 -29.62 4.75
C PHE A 235 16.69 -31.09 4.99
N THR A 236 15.62 -31.89 5.07
CA THR A 236 15.76 -33.30 5.40
C THR A 236 16.40 -34.07 4.26
N THR A 237 16.16 -33.73 2.99
CA THR A 237 16.61 -34.50 1.81
C THR A 237 17.93 -34.00 1.22
N CYS A 238 18.43 -32.84 1.66
CA CYS A 238 19.69 -32.27 1.19
C CYS A 238 20.89 -33.06 1.75
N LEU A 239 21.83 -33.40 0.88
CA LEU A 239 23.05 -34.14 1.21
C LEU A 239 24.31 -33.24 1.13
N GLY A 240 24.11 -31.93 0.92
CA GLY A 240 25.17 -30.95 0.72
C GLY A 240 25.36 -30.55 -0.74
N LYS A 241 26.42 -29.78 -0.98
CA LYS A 241 26.78 -29.27 -2.30
C LYS A 241 27.93 -30.06 -2.90
N PHE A 242 27.87 -30.33 -4.21
CA PHE A 242 28.90 -31.05 -4.95
C PHE A 242 30.30 -30.45 -4.76
N SER A 243 30.44 -29.11 -4.78
CA SER A 243 31.72 -28.45 -4.54
C SER A 243 32.27 -28.71 -3.13
N SER A 244 31.42 -28.59 -2.11
CA SER A 244 31.80 -28.87 -0.71
C SER A 244 32.24 -30.32 -0.53
N ILE A 245 31.50 -31.26 -1.12
CA ILE A 245 31.80 -32.69 -1.09
C ILE A 245 33.12 -32.99 -1.82
N LYS A 246 33.33 -32.39 -3.01
CA LYS A 246 34.56 -32.53 -3.78
C LYS A 246 35.79 -32.05 -2.99
N ASN A 247 35.70 -30.87 -2.37
CA ASN A 247 36.77 -30.31 -1.55
C ASN A 247 37.08 -31.20 -0.34
N CYS A 248 36.04 -31.78 0.27
CA CYS A 248 36.16 -32.75 1.36
C CYS A 248 37.02 -33.96 0.94
N PHE A 249 36.81 -34.50 -0.26
CA PHE A 249 37.57 -35.64 -0.79
C PHE A 249 39.00 -35.31 -1.24
N GLN A 250 39.26 -34.08 -1.69
CA GLN A 250 40.60 -33.66 -2.11
C GLN A 250 41.54 -33.45 -0.90
N ASN A 251 41.01 -33.03 0.24
CA ASN A 251 41.79 -32.75 1.46
C ASN A 251 41.98 -33.99 2.37
N ARG A 252 42.17 -35.17 1.78
CA ARG A 252 42.23 -36.49 2.46
C ARG A 252 43.42 -36.72 3.42
N SER A 253 44.32 -35.76 3.60
CA SER A 253 45.52 -35.94 4.46
C SER A 253 45.19 -36.17 5.95
N ASN A 254 43.96 -35.90 6.40
CA ASN A 254 43.52 -36.22 7.76
C ASN A 254 42.35 -37.22 7.72
N GLN A 255 42.45 -38.31 8.50
CA GLN A 255 41.43 -39.38 8.64
C GLN A 255 40.07 -38.89 9.21
N SER A 256 39.89 -37.59 9.45
CA SER A 256 38.67 -36.97 9.99
C SER A 256 37.85 -36.18 8.95
N SER A 257 38.19 -36.26 7.66
CA SER A 257 37.71 -35.35 6.60
C SER A 257 36.41 -35.78 5.88
N GLU A 258 35.36 -36.20 6.61
CA GLU A 258 34.01 -36.45 6.03
C GLU A 258 32.95 -35.46 6.54
N ARG A 259 33.38 -34.26 6.95
CA ARG A 259 32.51 -33.23 7.53
C ARG A 259 32.39 -32.03 6.60
N ILE A 260 31.16 -31.72 6.20
CA ILE A 260 30.81 -30.49 5.48
C ILE A 260 29.91 -29.59 6.34
N ILE A 261 29.71 -28.35 5.93
CA ILE A 261 28.70 -27.47 6.51
C ILE A 261 27.44 -27.57 5.64
N LEU A 262 26.29 -27.83 6.25
CA LEU A 262 24.97 -27.89 5.61
C LEU A 262 24.00 -27.03 6.43
N GLY A 263 23.49 -25.96 5.84
CA GLY A 263 22.58 -25.03 6.55
C GLY A 263 23.16 -24.46 7.86
N GLY A 264 24.47 -24.19 7.87
CA GLY A 264 25.20 -23.65 9.04
C GLY A 264 25.54 -24.68 10.12
N LEU A 265 25.14 -25.95 9.95
CA LEU A 265 25.47 -27.03 10.86
C LEU A 265 26.53 -27.97 10.27
N PRO A 266 27.37 -28.58 11.11
CA PRO A 266 28.22 -29.65 10.66
C PRO A 266 27.40 -30.87 10.28
N TYR A 267 27.70 -31.43 9.11
CA TYR A 267 27.06 -32.61 8.58
C TYR A 267 28.14 -33.62 8.19
N PHE A 268 28.03 -34.83 8.76
CA PHE A 268 28.90 -35.95 8.41
C PHE A 268 28.31 -36.63 7.18
N LEU A 269 29.10 -36.67 6.11
CA LEU A 269 28.66 -37.21 4.84
C LEU A 269 28.74 -38.74 4.88
N PRO A 270 27.63 -39.49 4.70
CA PRO A 270 27.70 -40.94 4.57
C PRO A 270 28.20 -41.28 3.16
N VAL A 271 29.52 -41.29 2.97
CA VAL A 271 30.17 -41.39 1.65
C VAL A 271 29.74 -42.64 0.88
N ASP A 272 29.77 -43.80 1.53
CA ASP A 272 29.46 -45.06 0.86
C ASP A 272 27.98 -45.20 0.53
N GLU A 273 27.10 -44.66 1.39
CA GLU A 273 25.69 -44.52 1.09
C GLU A 273 25.48 -43.58 -0.11
N LEU A 274 26.15 -42.44 -0.16
CA LEU A 274 26.05 -41.51 -1.29
C LEU A 274 26.48 -42.14 -2.62
N LYS A 275 27.56 -42.93 -2.62
CA LYS A 275 27.99 -43.69 -3.82
C LYS A 275 26.93 -44.70 -4.24
N LEU A 276 26.36 -45.42 -3.28
CA LEU A 276 25.30 -46.39 -3.53
C LEU A 276 24.02 -45.72 -4.07
N MET A 277 23.65 -44.56 -3.52
CA MET A 277 22.52 -43.79 -4.02
C MET A 277 22.76 -43.25 -5.43
N LEU A 278 24.01 -42.88 -5.77
CA LEU A 278 24.38 -42.47 -7.12
C LEU A 278 24.22 -43.63 -8.11
N THR A 279 24.73 -44.83 -7.79
CA THR A 279 24.62 -46.01 -8.67
C THR A 279 23.17 -46.48 -8.84
N ARG A 280 22.33 -46.29 -7.83
CA ARG A 280 20.89 -46.60 -7.86
C ARG A 280 20.02 -45.51 -8.49
N ASN A 281 20.62 -44.41 -8.99
CA ASN A 281 19.87 -43.26 -9.51
C ASN A 281 18.85 -42.70 -8.49
N GLU A 282 19.26 -42.64 -7.23
CA GLU A 282 18.44 -42.23 -6.07
C GLU A 282 18.67 -40.78 -5.64
N ILE A 283 19.57 -40.05 -6.33
CA ILE A 283 19.87 -38.64 -6.06
C ILE A 283 19.42 -37.74 -7.21
N HIS A 284 19.16 -36.48 -6.88
CA HIS A 284 18.91 -35.39 -7.81
C HIS A 284 19.90 -34.26 -7.52
N ILE A 285 20.46 -33.67 -8.58
CA ILE A 285 21.43 -32.57 -8.48
C ILE A 285 20.78 -31.32 -9.08
N SER A 286 20.75 -30.24 -8.29
CA SER A 286 20.25 -28.94 -8.74
C SER A 286 21.26 -28.25 -9.69
N PRO A 287 20.84 -27.24 -10.48
CA PRO A 287 21.76 -26.51 -11.38
C PRO A 287 22.99 -25.91 -10.70
N VAL A 288 22.89 -25.56 -9.41
CA VAL A 288 24.01 -25.05 -8.60
C VAL A 288 24.82 -26.15 -7.92
N GLY A 289 24.57 -27.42 -8.25
CA GLY A 289 25.28 -28.56 -7.68
C GLY A 289 24.82 -28.98 -6.28
N GLY A 290 23.65 -28.52 -5.81
CA GLY A 290 23.05 -29.02 -4.56
C GLY A 290 22.52 -30.44 -4.75
N ILE A 291 22.90 -31.36 -3.87
CA ILE A 291 22.55 -32.79 -3.96
C ILE A 291 21.39 -33.09 -3.01
N PHE A 292 20.36 -33.78 -3.52
CA PHE A 292 19.18 -34.16 -2.78
C PHE A 292 18.83 -35.63 -3.04
N CYS A 293 18.29 -36.35 -2.05
CA CYS A 293 17.71 -37.67 -2.32
C CYS A 293 16.34 -37.54 -3.03
N LYS A 294 16.04 -38.48 -3.92
CA LYS A 294 14.75 -38.57 -4.60
C LYS A 294 13.64 -39.00 -3.65
N LYS A 295 12.39 -38.72 -4.05
CA LYS A 295 11.17 -39.07 -3.29
C LYS A 295 11.04 -40.56 -3.00
N SER A 296 11.60 -41.41 -3.86
CA SER A 296 11.61 -42.87 -3.72
C SER A 296 12.41 -43.34 -2.51
N VAL A 297 13.46 -42.61 -2.13
CA VAL A 297 14.26 -42.90 -0.93
C VAL A 297 13.55 -42.33 0.30
N ARG A 298 13.22 -41.03 0.24
CA ARG A 298 12.54 -40.34 1.33
C ARG A 298 11.89 -39.06 0.82
N ARG A 299 10.65 -38.82 1.22
CA ARG A 299 9.98 -37.54 0.98
C ARG A 299 10.45 -36.49 1.98
N GLY A 300 10.77 -35.29 1.48
CA GLY A 300 11.15 -34.16 2.31
C GLY A 300 9.97 -33.57 3.08
N LEU A 301 10.22 -33.03 4.28
CA LEU A 301 9.20 -32.36 5.10
C LEU A 301 8.58 -31.15 4.40
N LEU A 302 9.38 -30.31 3.75
CA LEU A 302 8.89 -29.15 2.99
C LEU A 302 7.96 -29.59 1.83
N PRO A 303 8.35 -30.54 0.95
CA PRO A 303 7.45 -31.14 -0.03
C PRO A 303 6.13 -31.65 0.56
N ILE A 304 6.18 -32.43 1.65
CA ILE A 304 4.97 -32.98 2.31
C ILE A 304 4.05 -31.85 2.77
N MET A 305 4.61 -30.88 3.49
CA MET A 305 3.86 -29.73 4.01
C MET A 305 3.21 -28.93 2.87
N LEU A 306 3.97 -28.62 1.82
CA LEU A 306 3.49 -27.80 0.71
C LEU A 306 2.46 -28.54 -0.14
N GLU A 307 2.62 -29.84 -0.34
CA GLU A 307 1.64 -30.68 -1.02
C GLU A 307 0.30 -30.67 -0.27
N GLU A 308 0.32 -30.86 1.05
CA GLU A 308 -0.87 -30.78 1.91
C GLU A 308 -1.52 -29.38 1.84
N VAL A 309 -0.72 -28.32 1.96
CA VAL A 309 -1.19 -26.92 1.86
C VAL A 309 -1.84 -26.65 0.51
N LEU A 310 -1.21 -27.04 -0.59
CA LEU A 310 -1.70 -26.78 -1.95
C LEU A 310 -2.97 -27.59 -2.24
N ASN A 311 -3.00 -28.88 -1.86
CA ASN A 311 -4.18 -29.73 -2.03
C ASN A 311 -5.37 -29.23 -1.20
N THR A 312 -5.12 -28.86 0.06
CA THR A 312 -6.12 -28.23 0.93
C THR A 312 -6.63 -26.93 0.31
N ARG A 313 -5.74 -26.11 -0.27
CA ARG A 313 -6.13 -24.85 -0.92
C ARG A 313 -7.03 -25.09 -2.13
N ILE A 314 -6.78 -26.14 -2.92
CA ILE A 314 -7.64 -26.52 -4.04
C ILE A 314 -9.04 -26.91 -3.53
N MET A 315 -9.10 -27.74 -2.49
CA MET A 315 -10.36 -28.14 -1.85
C MET A 315 -11.14 -26.93 -1.32
N VAL A 316 -10.48 -26.04 -0.57
CA VAL A 316 -11.10 -24.82 -0.02
C VAL A 316 -11.58 -23.90 -1.13
N LYS A 317 -10.82 -23.72 -2.22
CA LYS A 317 -11.27 -22.91 -3.38
C LYS A 317 -12.51 -23.49 -4.06
N LYS A 318 -12.61 -24.83 -4.17
CA LYS A 318 -13.83 -25.49 -4.67
C LYS A 318 -15.00 -25.23 -3.73
N ALA A 319 -14.80 -25.41 -2.42
CA ALA A 319 -15.82 -25.12 -1.40
C ALA A 319 -16.29 -23.65 -1.43
N CYS A 320 -15.39 -22.67 -1.64
CA CYS A 320 -15.78 -21.26 -1.79
C CYS A 320 -16.77 -21.04 -2.95
N LYS A 321 -16.64 -21.80 -4.05
CA LYS A 321 -17.55 -21.71 -5.20
C LYS A 321 -18.89 -22.38 -4.90
N THR A 322 -18.87 -23.55 -4.27
CA THR A 322 -20.08 -24.31 -3.93
C THR A 322 -20.94 -23.60 -2.89
N TYR A 323 -20.33 -23.00 -1.86
CA TYR A 323 -21.02 -22.38 -0.74
C TYR A 323 -21.01 -20.84 -0.82
N CYS A 324 -21.04 -20.27 -2.04
CA CYS A 324 -20.99 -18.82 -2.24
C CYS A 324 -22.18 -18.06 -1.62
N ASN A 325 -23.33 -18.73 -1.46
CA ASN A 325 -24.56 -18.17 -0.92
C ASN A 325 -24.55 -18.08 0.62
N ASP A 326 -23.78 -18.93 1.33
CA ASP A 326 -23.61 -18.80 2.76
C ASP A 326 -22.54 -17.74 3.06
N LYS A 327 -23.00 -16.54 3.42
CA LYS A 327 -22.14 -15.40 3.70
C LYS A 327 -21.17 -15.64 4.87
N TYR A 328 -21.56 -16.41 5.88
CA TYR A 328 -20.72 -16.70 7.04
C TYR A 328 -19.65 -17.74 6.69
N LEU A 329 -20.05 -18.85 6.09
CA LEU A 329 -19.13 -19.91 5.66
C LEU A 329 -18.18 -19.41 4.57
N SER A 330 -18.68 -18.65 3.59
CA SER A 330 -17.87 -18.03 2.53
C SER A 330 -16.76 -17.14 3.10
N ARG A 331 -17.03 -16.38 4.17
CA ARG A 331 -16.03 -15.57 4.89
C ARG A 331 -14.93 -16.42 5.53
N ILE A 332 -15.29 -17.54 6.15
CA ILE A 332 -14.33 -18.49 6.75
C ILE A 332 -13.47 -19.15 5.66
N LEU A 333 -14.10 -19.66 4.60
CA LEU A 333 -13.40 -20.32 3.51
C LEU A 333 -12.48 -19.35 2.76
N HIS A 334 -12.93 -18.11 2.54
CA HIS A 334 -12.09 -17.06 1.95
C HIS A 334 -10.89 -16.70 2.86
N ALA A 335 -11.06 -16.67 4.17
CA ALA A 335 -9.93 -16.53 5.09
C ALA A 335 -8.94 -17.69 4.93
N ARG A 336 -9.42 -18.95 4.98
CA ARG A 336 -8.60 -20.16 4.81
C ARG A 336 -7.81 -20.17 3.50
N GLN A 337 -8.42 -19.82 2.37
CA GLN A 337 -7.71 -19.83 1.09
C GLN A 337 -6.58 -18.79 1.04
N LEU A 338 -6.78 -17.61 1.65
CA LEU A 338 -5.75 -16.57 1.75
C LEU A 338 -4.57 -17.02 2.61
N ILE A 339 -4.86 -17.69 3.73
CA ILE A 339 -3.87 -18.26 4.66
C ILE A 339 -2.99 -19.27 3.95
N LEU A 340 -3.61 -20.20 3.22
CA LEU A 340 -2.92 -21.25 2.48
C LEU A 340 -2.10 -20.68 1.32
N LYS A 341 -2.58 -19.62 0.65
CA LYS A 341 -1.79 -18.88 -0.35
C LYS A 341 -0.58 -18.19 0.28
N LEU A 342 -0.77 -17.58 1.45
CA LEU A 342 0.31 -16.85 2.12
C LEU A 342 1.42 -17.82 2.56
N ILE A 343 1.07 -18.94 3.20
CA ILE A 343 2.06 -19.89 3.70
C ILE A 343 2.87 -20.53 2.56
N SER A 344 2.22 -20.89 1.44
CA SER A 344 2.93 -21.42 0.27
C SER A 344 3.97 -20.43 -0.24
N ASN A 345 3.60 -19.14 -0.35
CA ASN A 345 4.48 -18.11 -0.89
C ASN A 345 5.67 -17.79 0.02
N VAL A 346 5.50 -17.85 1.34
CA VAL A 346 6.55 -17.47 2.29
C VAL A 346 7.47 -18.63 2.69
N THR A 347 7.14 -19.89 2.34
CA THR A 347 7.92 -21.08 2.74
C THR A 347 9.35 -21.06 2.20
N TYR A 348 9.56 -20.68 0.94
CA TYR A 348 10.91 -20.50 0.39
C TYR A 348 11.72 -19.44 1.18
N GLY A 349 11.06 -18.35 1.59
CA GLY A 349 11.71 -17.30 2.38
C GLY A 349 12.20 -17.79 3.76
N TYR A 350 11.67 -18.89 4.28
CA TYR A 350 12.16 -19.53 5.49
C TYR A 350 13.50 -20.23 5.27
N SER A 351 13.69 -20.94 4.16
CA SER A 351 15.00 -21.56 3.83
C SER A 351 16.08 -20.53 3.48
N ALA A 352 15.69 -19.37 2.95
CA ALA A 352 16.62 -18.29 2.57
C ALA A 352 16.89 -17.26 3.69
N ALA A 353 16.44 -17.52 4.91
CA ALA A 353 16.47 -16.55 6.02
C ALA A 353 17.84 -16.41 6.71
N ASN A 354 18.92 -16.17 5.96
CA ASN A 354 20.29 -16.21 6.49
C ASN A 354 20.57 -15.23 7.64
N TRP A 355 19.87 -14.08 7.68
CA TRP A 355 20.11 -13.05 8.71
C TRP A 355 19.47 -13.34 10.07
N SER A 356 18.29 -13.96 10.10
CA SER A 356 17.46 -14.07 11.33
C SER A 356 16.72 -15.40 11.48
N GLY A 357 16.83 -16.31 10.51
CA GLY A 357 16.15 -17.60 10.51
C GLY A 357 16.74 -18.55 11.55
N ARG A 358 15.91 -19.46 12.07
CA ARG A 358 16.36 -20.54 12.98
C ARG A 358 16.86 -21.77 12.23
N MET A 359 16.41 -21.97 11.00
CA MET A 359 16.85 -23.04 10.10
C MET A 359 17.12 -22.51 8.67
N PRO A 360 18.05 -21.56 8.47
CA PRO A 360 18.46 -21.18 7.13
C PRO A 360 19.24 -22.32 6.45
N CYS A 361 19.05 -22.51 5.15
CA CYS A 361 19.83 -23.48 4.36
C CYS A 361 20.01 -22.95 2.93
N VAL A 362 21.22 -22.44 2.67
CA VAL A 362 21.60 -21.83 1.39
C VAL A 362 21.51 -22.85 0.27
N GLU A 363 21.90 -24.09 0.53
CA GLU A 363 21.86 -25.19 -0.44
C GLU A 363 20.43 -25.45 -0.94
N VAL A 364 19.46 -25.43 -0.03
CA VAL A 364 18.03 -25.57 -0.36
C VAL A 364 17.53 -24.31 -1.07
N ALA A 365 17.86 -23.12 -0.56
CA ALA A 365 17.40 -21.86 -1.13
C ALA A 365 17.90 -21.65 -2.57
N ASP A 366 19.20 -21.81 -2.82
CA ASP A 366 19.80 -21.67 -4.15
C ASP A 366 19.26 -22.73 -5.10
N ALA A 367 19.10 -23.98 -4.65
CA ALA A 367 18.52 -25.04 -5.49
C ALA A 367 17.11 -24.69 -5.98
N ILE A 368 16.27 -24.11 -5.10
CA ILE A 368 14.91 -23.66 -5.45
C ILE A 368 14.96 -22.55 -6.50
N VAL A 369 15.76 -21.50 -6.26
CA VAL A 369 15.85 -20.33 -7.16
C VAL A 369 16.46 -20.72 -8.49
N SER A 370 17.55 -21.50 -8.49
CA SER A 370 18.22 -21.94 -9.72
C SER A 370 17.32 -22.82 -10.58
N LYS A 371 16.54 -23.70 -9.96
CA LYS A 371 15.59 -24.55 -10.69
C LYS A 371 14.40 -23.75 -11.21
N GLY A 372 14.03 -22.67 -10.52
CA GLY A 372 13.03 -21.70 -10.98
C GLY A 372 13.49 -20.93 -12.20
N ARG A 373 14.73 -20.43 -12.17
CA ARG A 373 15.38 -19.83 -13.33
C ARG A 373 15.42 -20.79 -14.52
N GLU A 374 15.90 -22.02 -14.33
CA GLU A 374 15.95 -23.04 -15.40
C GLU A 374 14.56 -23.31 -16.02
N ALA A 375 13.51 -23.40 -15.19
CA ALA A 375 12.15 -23.58 -15.68
C ALA A 375 11.67 -22.40 -16.54
N LEU A 376 12.01 -21.17 -16.14
CA LEU A 376 11.69 -19.95 -16.90
C LEU A 376 12.48 -19.88 -18.21
N GLU A 377 13.79 -20.16 -18.18
CA GLU A 377 14.66 -20.19 -19.36
C GLU A 377 14.20 -21.21 -20.39
N ARG A 378 13.81 -22.41 -19.93
CA ARG A 378 13.20 -23.43 -20.79
C ARG A 378 11.89 -22.97 -21.40
N ALA A 379 11.02 -22.31 -20.62
CA ALA A 379 9.77 -21.76 -21.14
C ALA A 379 10.04 -20.70 -22.22
N ILE A 380 11.00 -19.80 -21.99
CA ILE A 380 11.43 -18.78 -22.96
C ILE A 380 11.95 -19.44 -24.24
N SER A 381 12.83 -20.44 -24.12
CA SER A 381 13.36 -21.18 -25.26
C SER A 381 12.26 -21.91 -26.03
N THR A 382 11.30 -22.52 -25.33
CA THR A 382 10.14 -23.20 -25.94
C THR A 382 9.34 -22.22 -26.79
N VAL A 383 9.05 -21.02 -26.27
CA VAL A 383 8.29 -20.00 -26.99
C VAL A 383 9.07 -19.46 -28.19
N ASN A 384 10.32 -19.03 -27.99
CA ASN A 384 11.11 -18.38 -29.04
C ASN A 384 11.50 -19.34 -30.18
N ASN A 385 11.69 -20.63 -29.88
CA ASN A 385 12.07 -21.64 -30.88
C ASN A 385 10.87 -22.45 -31.39
N GLY A 386 9.69 -22.28 -30.77
CA GLY A 386 8.48 -23.03 -31.10
C GLY A 386 7.65 -22.40 -32.22
N ASN A 387 6.78 -23.21 -32.83
CA ASN A 387 5.85 -22.73 -33.85
C ASN A 387 4.57 -22.16 -33.21
N TYR A 388 4.64 -20.88 -32.82
CA TYR A 388 3.55 -20.12 -32.21
C TYR A 388 3.18 -18.87 -33.03
N CYS A 389 3.09 -19.00 -34.36
CA CYS A 389 2.69 -17.91 -35.26
C CYS A 389 3.57 -16.64 -35.14
N GLY A 390 4.89 -16.81 -34.99
CA GLY A 390 5.83 -15.70 -34.83
C GLY A 390 5.83 -15.05 -33.44
N ALA A 391 5.16 -15.66 -32.46
CA ALA A 391 5.18 -15.18 -31.09
C ALA A 391 6.60 -15.22 -30.50
N ARG A 392 6.97 -14.20 -29.73
CA ARG A 392 8.31 -14.06 -29.15
C ARG A 392 8.27 -13.43 -27.77
N VAL A 393 9.15 -13.88 -26.88
CA VAL A 393 9.29 -13.31 -25.54
C VAL A 393 9.93 -11.93 -25.63
N ILE A 394 9.27 -10.92 -25.06
CA ILE A 394 9.77 -9.54 -24.98
C ILE A 394 10.20 -9.14 -23.56
N TYR A 395 9.77 -9.89 -22.54
CA TYR A 395 10.14 -9.68 -21.15
C TYR A 395 9.90 -10.95 -20.31
N GLY A 396 10.70 -11.13 -19.25
CA GLY A 396 10.54 -12.20 -18.26
C GLY A 396 10.97 -11.71 -16.88
N ASP A 397 10.16 -11.99 -15.86
CA ASP A 397 10.40 -11.60 -14.48
C ASP A 397 10.01 -12.71 -13.50
N THR A 398 11.02 -13.31 -12.87
CA THR A 398 10.96 -14.31 -11.80
C THR A 398 10.18 -15.59 -12.16
N ASP A 399 8.86 -15.48 -12.28
CA ASP A 399 7.89 -16.54 -12.57
C ASP A 399 6.99 -16.20 -13.77
N SER A 400 7.09 -14.99 -14.32
CA SER A 400 6.25 -14.52 -15.43
C SER A 400 7.04 -14.30 -16.73
N ILE A 401 6.38 -14.53 -17.87
CA ILE A 401 6.87 -14.18 -19.22
C ILE A 401 5.82 -13.40 -20.00
N PHE A 402 6.30 -12.47 -20.81
CA PHE A 402 5.51 -11.61 -21.70
C PHE A 402 5.84 -11.97 -23.13
N VAL A 403 4.84 -12.44 -23.87
CA VAL A 403 4.99 -12.96 -25.23
C VAL A 403 4.21 -12.07 -26.19
N LEU A 404 4.92 -11.36 -27.06
CA LEU A 404 4.32 -10.57 -28.13
C LEU A 404 3.80 -11.51 -29.21
N CYS A 405 2.58 -11.27 -29.70
CA CYS A 405 2.00 -11.95 -30.86
C CYS A 405 1.79 -10.97 -32.02
N PRO A 406 2.80 -10.76 -32.88
CA PRO A 406 2.73 -9.76 -33.95
C PRO A 406 1.55 -10.00 -34.89
N GLY A 407 0.74 -8.96 -35.14
CA GLY A 407 -0.41 -9.02 -36.06
C GLY A 407 -1.55 -9.98 -35.66
N ALA A 408 -1.51 -10.59 -34.47
CA ALA A 408 -2.56 -11.48 -34.01
C ALA A 408 -3.78 -10.72 -33.48
N THR A 409 -4.97 -11.31 -33.62
CA THR A 409 -6.14 -10.86 -32.85
C THR A 409 -6.00 -11.27 -31.38
N ARG A 410 -6.75 -10.61 -30.50
CA ARG A 410 -6.76 -10.94 -29.06
C ARG A 410 -7.24 -12.38 -28.83
N GLU A 411 -8.25 -12.80 -29.57
CA GLU A 411 -8.81 -14.16 -29.51
C GLU A 411 -7.75 -15.18 -29.94
N LYS A 412 -7.00 -14.89 -31.02
CA LYS A 412 -5.88 -15.74 -31.44
C LYS A 412 -4.76 -15.78 -30.42
N ALA A 413 -4.47 -14.66 -29.77
CA ALA A 413 -3.48 -14.60 -28.71
C ALA A 413 -3.90 -15.43 -27.48
N PHE A 414 -5.20 -15.57 -27.16
CA PHE A 414 -5.67 -16.49 -26.13
C PHE A 414 -5.38 -17.95 -26.53
N GLU A 415 -5.68 -18.34 -27.76
CA GLU A 415 -5.37 -19.69 -28.26
C GLU A 415 -3.86 -20.01 -28.19
N ILE A 416 -3.02 -19.07 -28.64
CA ILE A 416 -1.56 -19.20 -28.58
C ILE A 416 -1.10 -19.32 -27.12
N GLY A 417 -1.64 -18.49 -26.24
CA GLY A 417 -1.30 -18.48 -24.82
C GLY A 417 -1.64 -19.81 -24.12
N GLU A 418 -2.83 -20.36 -24.38
CA GLU A 418 -3.24 -21.66 -23.84
C GLU A 418 -2.37 -22.80 -24.38
N LYS A 419 -2.01 -22.75 -25.67
CA LYS A 419 -1.08 -23.73 -26.27
C LYS A 419 0.30 -23.69 -25.60
N ILE A 420 0.88 -22.50 -25.45
CA ILE A 420 2.17 -22.31 -24.75
C ILE A 420 2.07 -22.82 -23.30
N ALA A 421 1.00 -22.47 -22.58
CA ALA A 421 0.79 -22.89 -21.21
C ALA A 421 0.73 -24.43 -21.09
N ALA A 422 0.04 -25.10 -22.03
CA ALA A 422 -0.04 -26.56 -22.09
C ALA A 422 1.32 -27.20 -22.40
N ASP A 423 2.02 -26.74 -23.45
CA ASP A 423 3.30 -27.30 -23.88
C ASP A 423 4.37 -27.18 -22.78
N VAL A 424 4.49 -25.99 -22.17
CA VAL A 424 5.44 -25.76 -21.07
C VAL A 424 5.05 -26.59 -19.85
N THR A 425 3.76 -26.69 -19.50
CA THR A 425 3.30 -27.51 -18.39
C THR A 425 3.63 -28.99 -18.60
N ASN A 426 3.37 -29.52 -19.81
CA ASN A 426 3.64 -30.92 -20.15
C ASN A 426 5.14 -31.25 -20.15
N SER A 427 6.00 -30.27 -20.45
CA SER A 427 7.45 -30.45 -20.39
C SER A 427 8.02 -30.53 -18.96
N ASN A 428 7.26 -30.12 -17.95
CA ASN A 428 7.72 -30.01 -16.57
C ASN A 428 7.15 -31.13 -15.66
N PRO A 429 7.88 -31.55 -14.61
CA PRO A 429 7.36 -32.50 -13.64
C PRO A 429 6.22 -31.90 -12.81
N THR A 430 5.27 -32.75 -12.43
CA THR A 430 4.15 -32.34 -11.54
C THR A 430 4.69 -31.88 -10.17
N PRO A 431 4.17 -30.79 -9.58
CA PRO A 431 3.01 -29.98 -10.00
C PRO A 431 3.36 -28.64 -10.67
N ILE A 432 4.52 -28.52 -11.34
CA ILE A 432 4.92 -27.27 -12.01
C ILE A 432 3.99 -27.02 -13.20
N LYS A 433 3.24 -25.91 -13.16
CA LYS A 433 2.28 -25.52 -14.20
C LYS A 433 2.48 -24.07 -14.60
N LEU A 434 2.54 -23.81 -15.90
CA LEU A 434 2.46 -22.46 -16.47
C LEU A 434 0.98 -22.14 -16.70
N LYS A 435 0.55 -20.93 -16.37
CA LYS A 435 -0.84 -20.49 -16.53
C LYS A 435 -0.89 -19.24 -17.40
N LEU A 436 -1.83 -19.21 -18.34
CA LEU A 436 -2.26 -17.97 -18.95
C LEU A 436 -2.95 -17.10 -17.89
N GLU A 437 -2.33 -15.97 -17.55
CA GLU A 437 -2.91 -15.03 -16.59
C GLU A 437 -3.88 -14.09 -17.30
N LYS A 438 -3.40 -13.44 -18.37
CA LYS A 438 -4.11 -12.39 -19.10
C LYS A 438 -3.41 -12.06 -20.42
N ILE A 439 -4.11 -11.28 -21.24
CA ILE A 439 -3.55 -10.62 -22.42
C ILE A 439 -3.59 -9.12 -22.21
N MET A 440 -2.49 -8.43 -22.52
CA MET A 440 -2.41 -6.98 -22.50
C MET A 440 -2.44 -6.44 -23.94
N HIS A 441 -3.44 -5.62 -24.26
CA HIS A 441 -3.67 -5.13 -25.62
C HIS A 441 -4.39 -3.76 -25.58
N PRO A 442 -3.69 -2.62 -25.76
CA PRO A 442 -2.25 -2.47 -25.94
C PRO A 442 -1.46 -2.56 -24.61
N LEU A 443 -0.13 -2.54 -24.71
CA LEU A 443 0.84 -2.54 -23.61
C LEU A 443 1.93 -1.48 -23.83
N ILE A 444 2.25 -0.70 -22.80
CA ILE A 444 3.51 0.05 -22.69
C ILE A 444 4.39 -0.69 -21.70
N LEU A 445 5.58 -1.05 -22.16
CA LEU A 445 6.61 -1.70 -21.37
C LEU A 445 7.80 -0.72 -21.27
N GLU A 446 8.18 -0.34 -20.06
CA GLU A 446 9.20 0.69 -19.84
C GLU A 446 10.51 0.06 -19.37
N THR A 447 10.55 -0.42 -18.13
CA THR A 447 11.73 -1.05 -17.51
C THR A 447 11.25 -2.19 -16.59
N LYS A 448 12.19 -2.89 -15.95
CA LYS A 448 11.88 -3.99 -15.02
C LYS A 448 10.78 -3.58 -14.03
N LYS A 449 9.71 -4.37 -13.97
CA LYS A 449 8.53 -4.15 -13.10
C LYS A 449 7.80 -2.82 -13.33
N ARG A 450 7.99 -2.17 -14.49
CA ARG A 450 7.34 -0.92 -14.89
C ARG A 450 6.65 -1.08 -16.24
N TYR A 451 5.35 -1.31 -16.21
CA TYR A 451 4.53 -1.49 -17.40
C TYR A 451 3.08 -1.10 -17.14
N VAL A 452 2.34 -0.82 -18.21
CA VAL A 452 0.92 -0.46 -18.16
C VAL A 452 0.20 -0.85 -19.44
N GLY A 453 -1.01 -1.38 -19.33
CA GLY A 453 -1.79 -1.76 -20.51
C GLY A 453 -3.24 -2.06 -20.16
N MET A 454 -4.02 -2.39 -21.19
CA MET A 454 -5.39 -2.86 -21.03
C MET A 454 -5.38 -4.38 -20.96
N SER A 455 -5.77 -4.92 -19.80
CA SER A 455 -5.71 -6.35 -19.51
C SER A 455 -7.06 -7.05 -19.72
N PHE A 456 -7.01 -8.25 -20.27
CA PHE A 456 -8.14 -9.14 -20.52
C PHE A 456 -7.81 -10.50 -19.93
N GLU A 457 -8.63 -11.02 -19.01
CA GLU A 457 -8.40 -12.32 -18.38
C GLU A 457 -9.03 -13.47 -19.18
N LYS A 458 -10.09 -13.17 -19.94
CA LYS A 458 -10.82 -14.12 -20.78
C LYS A 458 -11.02 -13.58 -22.18
N SER A 459 -11.16 -14.48 -23.15
CA SER A 459 -11.52 -14.13 -24.53
C SER A 459 -12.89 -13.44 -24.65
N THR A 460 -13.78 -13.68 -23.69
CA THR A 460 -15.11 -13.06 -23.60
C THR A 460 -15.09 -11.64 -23.03
N ASP A 461 -13.95 -11.16 -22.52
CA ASP A 461 -13.87 -9.83 -21.92
C ASP A 461 -13.88 -8.76 -23.04
N GLU A 462 -14.99 -8.03 -23.17
CA GLU A 462 -15.13 -6.96 -24.17
C GLU A 462 -14.29 -5.73 -23.80
N GLU A 463 -14.40 -5.28 -22.55
CA GLU A 463 -13.67 -4.12 -22.01
C GLU A 463 -12.44 -4.54 -21.20
N GLY A 464 -11.30 -3.92 -21.48
CA GLY A 464 -10.06 -4.18 -20.77
C GLY A 464 -10.00 -3.49 -19.42
N VAL A 465 -9.36 -4.12 -18.44
CA VAL A 465 -9.03 -3.51 -17.15
C VAL A 465 -7.67 -2.83 -17.25
N PHE A 466 -7.60 -1.54 -16.95
CA PHE A 466 -6.32 -0.81 -16.88
C PHE A 466 -5.43 -1.40 -15.79
N ASP A 467 -4.37 -2.09 -16.19
CA ASP A 467 -3.41 -2.73 -15.29
C ASP A 467 -2.06 -2.00 -15.41
N ALA A 468 -1.59 -1.47 -14.28
CA ALA A 468 -0.36 -0.71 -14.19
C ALA A 468 0.51 -1.25 -13.04
N LYS A 469 1.79 -1.48 -13.32
CA LYS A 469 2.80 -1.88 -12.33
C LYS A 469 3.96 -0.89 -12.31
N GLY A 470 4.42 -0.52 -11.12
CA GLY A 470 5.63 0.27 -10.90
C GLY A 470 5.62 1.73 -11.36
N ILE A 471 4.61 2.16 -12.12
CA ILE A 471 4.48 3.54 -12.64
C ILE A 471 3.71 4.46 -11.67
N GLU A 472 3.77 5.77 -11.93
CA GLU A 472 3.27 6.83 -11.04
C GLU A 472 1.77 6.76 -10.76
N THR A 473 0.97 6.11 -11.60
CA THR A 473 -0.49 5.92 -11.40
C THR A 473 -0.79 5.11 -10.12
N VAL A 474 0.01 4.07 -9.83
CA VAL A 474 -0.21 3.15 -8.71
C VAL A 474 0.71 3.41 -7.50
N ARG A 475 1.75 4.22 -7.69
CA ARG A 475 2.69 4.60 -6.63
C ARG A 475 2.03 5.51 -5.59
N ARG A 476 2.15 5.14 -4.31
CA ARG A 476 1.53 5.84 -3.19
C ARG A 476 2.22 7.15 -2.79
N ASP A 477 3.52 7.25 -3.06
CA ASP A 477 4.35 8.43 -2.81
C ASP A 477 4.27 9.48 -3.93
N SER A 478 3.76 9.09 -5.10
CA SER A 478 3.50 10.00 -6.22
C SER A 478 2.40 11.01 -5.90
N CYS A 479 2.56 12.21 -6.47
CA CYS A 479 1.57 13.28 -6.39
C CYS A 479 0.23 12.80 -6.99
N PRO A 480 -0.91 12.90 -6.27
CA PRO A 480 -2.20 12.42 -6.78
C PRO A 480 -2.62 13.04 -8.11
N PHE A 481 -2.31 14.33 -8.33
CA PHE A 481 -2.45 15.01 -9.61
C PHE A 481 -1.78 14.22 -10.74
N VAL A 482 -0.52 13.83 -10.54
CA VAL A 482 0.26 13.08 -11.54
C VAL A 482 -0.35 11.71 -11.79
N SER A 483 -0.71 10.99 -10.72
CA SER A 483 -1.36 9.68 -10.86
C SER A 483 -2.65 9.77 -11.67
N ARG A 484 -3.52 10.74 -11.36
CA ARG A 484 -4.83 10.93 -12.00
C ARG A 484 -4.71 11.32 -13.48
N VAL A 485 -3.90 12.35 -13.77
CA VAL A 485 -3.73 12.87 -15.12
C VAL A 485 -3.04 11.85 -16.01
N LEU A 486 -2.00 11.18 -15.51
CA LEU A 486 -1.28 10.16 -16.26
C LEU A 486 -2.19 8.96 -16.60
N GLU A 487 -2.96 8.46 -15.64
CA GLU A 487 -3.88 7.35 -15.88
C GLU A 487 -4.90 7.71 -16.97
N LYS A 488 -5.53 8.89 -16.88
CA LYS A 488 -6.53 9.31 -17.87
C LYS A 488 -5.92 9.52 -19.25
N ALA A 489 -4.71 10.11 -19.33
CA ALA A 489 -3.98 10.28 -20.58
C ALA A 489 -3.66 8.93 -21.24
N LEU A 490 -3.16 7.96 -20.45
CA LEU A 490 -2.86 6.61 -20.93
C LEU A 490 -4.11 5.85 -21.40
N ARG A 491 -5.24 5.98 -20.69
CA ARG A 491 -6.52 5.40 -21.15
C ARG A 491 -6.96 5.98 -22.50
N LEU A 492 -6.80 7.28 -22.71
CA LEU A 492 -7.12 7.93 -23.98
C LEU A 492 -6.16 7.51 -25.10
N LEU A 493 -4.88 7.36 -24.79
CA LEU A 493 -3.88 6.82 -25.70
C LEU A 493 -4.24 5.39 -26.14
N PHE A 494 -4.61 4.52 -25.20
CA PHE A 494 -5.00 3.13 -25.47
C PHE A 494 -6.31 3.00 -26.24
N ALA A 495 -7.21 3.98 -26.10
CA ALA A 495 -8.40 4.11 -26.95
C ALA A 495 -8.10 4.71 -28.34
N ASN A 496 -6.83 4.87 -28.72
CA ASN A 496 -6.37 5.53 -29.95
C ASN A 496 -6.93 6.95 -30.15
N ASN A 497 -7.33 7.63 -29.06
CA ASN A 497 -7.93 8.97 -29.13
C ASN A 497 -6.92 10.05 -28.72
N MET A 498 -5.91 10.23 -29.57
CA MET A 498 -4.83 11.20 -29.39
C MET A 498 -5.38 12.64 -29.26
N GLY A 499 -6.37 13.00 -30.07
CA GLY A 499 -6.97 14.34 -30.02
C GLY A 499 -7.64 14.64 -28.67
N ALA A 500 -8.39 13.67 -28.11
CA ALA A 500 -8.97 13.84 -26.77
C ALA A 500 -7.91 13.86 -25.67
N MET A 501 -6.84 13.07 -25.80
CA MET A 501 -5.71 13.10 -24.85
C MET A 501 -5.06 14.49 -24.82
N VAL A 502 -4.76 15.08 -25.97
CA VAL A 502 -4.16 16.41 -26.06
C VAL A 502 -5.07 17.47 -25.44
N ARG A 503 -6.36 17.49 -25.80
CA ARG A 503 -7.35 18.42 -25.20
C ARG A 503 -7.48 18.25 -23.69
N TYR A 504 -7.44 17.00 -23.21
CA TYR A 504 -7.50 16.71 -21.78
C TYR A 504 -6.27 17.26 -21.04
N LEU A 505 -5.07 17.01 -21.56
CA LEU A 505 -3.82 17.51 -20.98
C LEU A 505 -3.78 19.04 -20.98
N ASP A 506 -4.16 19.67 -22.09
CA ASP A 506 -4.24 21.13 -22.21
C ASP A 506 -5.21 21.74 -21.19
N MET A 507 -6.40 21.14 -21.03
CA MET A 507 -7.39 21.57 -20.05
C MET A 507 -6.88 21.47 -18.61
N GLU A 508 -6.27 20.33 -18.22
CA GLU A 508 -5.74 20.15 -16.86
C GLU A 508 -4.58 21.12 -16.58
N PHE A 509 -3.69 21.32 -17.55
CA PHE A 509 -2.51 22.16 -17.40
C PHE A 509 -2.81 23.65 -17.42
N SER A 510 -3.88 24.05 -18.10
CA SER A 510 -4.37 25.43 -18.12
C SER A 510 -5.20 25.80 -16.89
N ASN A 511 -5.64 24.83 -16.09
CA ASN A 511 -6.55 25.05 -14.94
C ASN A 511 -5.99 24.48 -13.61
N LEU A 512 -4.66 24.44 -13.45
CA LEU A 512 -4.01 23.86 -12.26
C LEU A 512 -4.48 24.49 -10.95
N ASP A 513 -4.74 25.80 -10.95
CA ASP A 513 -5.26 26.58 -9.81
C ASP A 513 -6.69 26.20 -9.42
N LYS A 514 -7.48 25.70 -10.37
CA LYS A 514 -8.85 25.22 -10.13
C LYS A 514 -8.90 23.80 -9.58
N LEU A 515 -7.80 23.03 -9.68
CA LEU A 515 -7.72 21.65 -9.18
C LEU A 515 -7.71 21.58 -7.65
N ASN A 516 -8.20 20.47 -7.10
CA ASN A 516 -8.36 20.30 -5.65
C ASN A 516 -7.01 20.31 -4.92
N ILE A 517 -6.96 20.88 -3.71
CA ILE A 517 -5.72 20.94 -2.93
C ILE A 517 -5.18 19.53 -2.66
N SER A 518 -6.07 18.55 -2.44
CA SER A 518 -5.66 17.14 -2.26
C SER A 518 -4.91 16.55 -3.43
N ASP A 519 -5.09 17.09 -4.64
CA ASP A 519 -4.36 16.61 -5.82
C ASP A 519 -2.86 16.91 -5.70
N PHE A 520 -2.49 17.91 -4.90
CA PHE A 520 -1.10 18.36 -4.70
C PHE A 520 -0.51 17.90 -3.34
N VAL A 521 -1.21 17.07 -2.60
CA VAL A 521 -0.74 16.58 -1.29
C VAL A 521 0.13 15.33 -1.48
N PHE A 522 1.42 15.48 -1.25
CA PHE A 522 2.32 14.33 -1.10
C PHE A 522 2.05 13.62 0.22
N ALA A 523 2.31 12.31 0.25
CA ALA A 523 2.20 11.51 1.46
C ALA A 523 3.36 10.50 1.55
N ARG A 524 4.38 10.83 2.36
CA ARG A 524 5.59 10.00 2.52
C ARG A 524 5.63 9.30 3.87
N GLU A 525 6.15 8.08 3.88
CA GLU A 525 6.27 7.30 5.12
C GLU A 525 7.35 7.90 6.04
N TYR A 526 7.01 7.99 7.32
CA TYR A 526 7.93 8.35 8.39
C TYR A 526 8.70 7.11 8.89
N HIS A 527 9.98 7.28 9.20
CA HIS A 527 10.83 6.24 9.79
C HIS A 527 11.39 6.74 11.13
N HIS A 528 11.51 5.86 12.14
CA HIS A 528 12.07 6.27 13.43
C HIS A 528 13.54 6.70 13.33
N HIS A 529 14.31 6.04 12.46
CA HIS A 529 15.72 6.31 12.28
C HIS A 529 15.95 6.89 10.89
N TYR A 530 16.37 8.14 10.85
CA TYR A 530 16.91 8.79 9.68
C TYR A 530 18.41 9.03 9.90
N SER A 531 19.20 9.02 8.83
CA SER A 531 20.59 9.50 8.95
C SER A 531 20.58 10.97 9.42
N PRO A 532 21.60 11.41 10.18
CA PRO A 532 21.67 12.79 10.67
C PRO A 532 21.51 13.82 9.54
N ASN A 533 22.11 13.55 8.38
CA ASN A 533 22.08 14.42 7.21
C ASN A 533 20.88 14.20 6.26
N ALA A 534 19.93 13.32 6.60
CA ALA A 534 18.78 13.05 5.73
C ALA A 534 17.89 14.28 5.60
N VAL A 535 17.77 14.83 4.39
CA VAL A 535 16.88 15.95 4.06
C VAL A 535 15.55 15.41 3.55
N VAL A 536 14.67 15.01 4.46
CA VAL A 536 13.38 14.37 4.13
C VAL A 536 12.23 15.17 4.73
N ALA A 537 11.20 15.45 3.93
CA ALA A 537 10.01 16.20 4.35
C ALA A 537 9.33 15.59 5.60
N ALA A 538 9.17 14.27 5.63
CA ALA A 538 8.57 13.55 6.76
C ALA A 538 9.40 13.70 8.05
N LYS A 539 10.73 13.68 7.96
CA LYS A 539 11.65 13.93 9.10
C LYS A 539 11.46 15.33 9.66
N ARG A 540 11.54 16.36 8.80
CA ARG A 540 11.37 17.78 9.19
C ARG A 540 10.02 18.03 9.87
N ILE A 541 8.95 17.44 9.34
CA ILE A 541 7.61 17.55 9.91
C ILE A 541 7.54 16.84 11.26
N ALA A 542 8.10 15.62 11.36
CA ALA A 542 8.14 14.88 12.61
C ALA A 542 8.91 15.64 13.71
N GLU A 543 10.05 16.23 13.39
CA GLU A 543 10.84 17.06 14.31
C GLU A 543 10.06 18.30 14.78
N LYS A 544 9.43 19.02 13.85
CA LYS A 544 8.55 20.16 14.18
C LYS A 544 7.41 19.75 15.12
N ARG A 545 6.76 18.62 14.84
CA ARG A 545 5.68 18.08 15.67
C ARG A 545 6.17 17.66 17.05
N LYS A 546 7.30 16.95 17.11
CA LYS A 546 7.94 16.47 18.35
C LYS A 546 8.35 17.62 19.26
N ALA A 547 8.83 18.72 18.70
CA ALA A 547 9.17 19.93 19.45
C ALA A 547 7.95 20.57 20.13
N ILE A 548 6.75 20.42 19.56
CA ILE A 548 5.50 20.90 20.19
C ILE A 548 5.02 19.90 21.25
N CYS A 549 4.97 18.61 20.88
CA CYS A 549 4.56 17.54 21.78
C CYS A 549 5.12 16.21 21.26
N LEU A 550 5.74 15.43 22.15
CA LEU A 550 6.27 14.11 21.81
C LEU A 550 5.19 13.20 21.18
N ARG A 551 3.93 13.29 21.60
CA ARG A 551 2.82 12.50 21.06
C ARG A 551 2.41 12.89 19.63
N TYR A 552 2.82 14.05 19.14
CA TYR A 552 2.57 14.46 17.76
C TYR A 552 3.56 13.84 16.77
N GLU A 553 4.63 13.20 17.26
CA GLU A 553 5.52 12.40 16.44
C GLU A 553 4.72 11.34 15.66
N PRO A 554 4.86 11.25 14.32
CA PRO A 554 4.26 10.20 13.51
C PRO A 554 4.67 8.79 13.96
N GLU A 555 3.80 7.80 13.84
CA GLU A 555 4.22 6.40 14.03
C GLU A 555 5.10 5.93 12.88
N ALA A 556 6.04 5.01 13.11
CA ALA A 556 6.81 4.42 12.00
C ALA A 556 5.90 3.83 10.92
N GLY A 557 6.16 4.25 9.70
CA GLY A 557 5.38 3.90 8.53
C GLY A 557 4.10 4.72 8.32
N GLU A 558 3.81 5.67 9.21
CA GLU A 558 2.76 6.66 9.00
C GLU A 558 3.10 7.56 7.83
N ARG A 559 2.14 7.74 6.93
CA ARG A 559 2.27 8.64 5.78
C ARG A 559 1.96 10.06 6.21
N VAL A 560 3.00 10.89 6.25
CA VAL A 560 2.93 12.30 6.63
C VAL A 560 2.53 13.12 5.41
N PRO A 561 1.37 13.81 5.43
CA PRO A 561 0.91 14.61 4.31
C PRO A 561 1.56 16.00 4.32
N TYR A 562 1.99 16.47 3.15
CA TYR A 562 2.56 17.80 2.98
C TYR A 562 2.38 18.35 1.56
N VAL A 563 2.56 19.66 1.41
CA VAL A 563 2.56 20.35 0.12
C VAL A 563 3.86 21.14 -0.06
N ILE A 564 4.23 21.38 -1.31
CA ILE A 564 5.30 22.29 -1.71
C ILE A 564 4.69 23.64 -2.11
N ILE A 565 5.08 24.67 -1.38
CA ILE A 565 4.66 26.06 -1.64
C ILE A 565 5.69 26.81 -2.50
N ALA A 566 5.25 27.91 -3.10
CA ALA A 566 6.16 28.88 -3.72
C ALA A 566 7.06 29.48 -2.63
N GLY A 567 8.36 29.54 -2.91
CA GLY A 567 9.36 30.17 -2.06
C GLY A 567 10.15 31.22 -2.84
N PRO A 568 11.01 32.01 -2.18
CA PRO A 568 11.89 32.95 -2.86
C PRO A 568 12.74 32.27 -3.95
N PRO A 569 13.22 33.01 -4.97
CA PRO A 569 14.15 32.47 -5.96
C PRO A 569 15.34 31.76 -5.30
N LYS A 570 15.78 30.63 -5.85
CA LYS A 570 16.86 29.76 -5.32
C LYS A 570 16.56 29.07 -3.98
N SER A 571 15.32 29.15 -3.46
CA SER A 571 14.92 28.38 -2.28
C SER A 571 15.04 26.88 -2.51
N SER A 572 15.50 26.17 -1.48
CA SER A 572 15.54 24.70 -1.51
C SER A 572 14.12 24.12 -1.48
N VAL A 573 13.91 22.96 -2.12
CA VAL A 573 12.61 22.26 -2.07
C VAL A 573 12.18 21.97 -0.63
N ILE A 574 13.14 21.60 0.24
CA ILE A 574 12.84 21.31 1.64
C ILE A 574 12.39 22.55 2.43
N SER A 575 12.91 23.74 2.12
CA SER A 575 12.43 24.99 2.74
C SER A 575 11.00 25.35 2.33
N CYS A 576 10.55 24.84 1.20
CA CYS A 576 9.21 25.03 0.64
C CYS A 576 8.20 23.98 1.09
N VAL A 577 8.59 23.01 1.92
CA VAL A 577 7.66 22.02 2.49
C VAL A 577 6.80 22.68 3.57
N ARG A 578 5.47 22.49 3.49
CA ARG A 578 4.52 22.88 4.52
C ARG A 578 3.56 21.74 4.84
N GLU A 579 3.22 21.60 6.12
CA GLU A 579 2.09 20.76 6.51
C GLU A 579 0.79 21.34 5.97
N LEU A 580 -0.23 20.50 5.80
CA LEU A 580 -1.54 20.97 5.38
C LEU A 580 -2.08 22.02 6.34
N GLN A 581 -1.98 21.80 7.66
CA GLN A 581 -2.54 22.76 8.62
C GLN A 581 -1.92 24.15 8.47
N ASP A 582 -0.58 24.24 8.36
CA ASP A 582 0.14 25.49 8.15
C ASP A 582 -0.25 26.16 6.81
N PHE A 583 -0.36 25.36 5.74
CA PHE A 583 -0.74 25.84 4.42
C PHE A 583 -2.18 26.38 4.38
N LEU A 584 -3.08 25.76 5.12
CA LEU A 584 -4.51 26.13 5.13
C LEU A 584 -4.79 27.30 6.07
N SER A 585 -3.99 27.49 7.12
CA SER A 585 -4.12 28.63 8.03
C SER A 585 -3.60 29.94 7.44
N ASN A 586 -2.70 29.90 6.46
CA ASN A 586 -2.09 31.09 5.86
C ASN A 586 -2.52 31.25 4.39
N LYS A 587 -3.42 32.19 4.12
CA LYS A 587 -3.94 32.49 2.77
C LYS A 587 -2.87 32.95 1.77
N HIS A 588 -1.77 33.54 2.25
CA HIS A 588 -0.69 34.08 1.42
C HIS A 588 0.26 32.99 0.88
N LEU A 589 0.21 31.76 1.41
CA LEU A 589 1.01 30.67 0.88
C LEU A 589 0.37 30.14 -0.41
N LEU A 590 1.11 30.10 -1.51
CA LEU A 590 0.64 29.57 -2.79
C LEU A 590 1.34 28.25 -3.10
N LEU A 591 0.67 27.34 -3.81
CA LEU A 591 1.29 26.10 -4.29
C LEU A 591 2.32 26.42 -5.38
N ASN A 592 3.46 25.72 -5.35
CA ASN A 592 4.45 25.84 -6.42
C ASN A 592 4.07 24.94 -7.61
N TYR A 593 3.10 25.38 -8.42
CA TYR A 593 2.62 24.61 -9.58
C TYR A 593 3.74 24.23 -10.55
N GLU A 594 4.71 25.12 -10.75
CA GLU A 594 5.90 24.88 -11.57
C GLU A 594 6.69 23.66 -11.08
N TYR A 595 6.91 23.52 -9.77
CA TYR A 595 7.56 22.35 -9.18
C TYR A 595 6.80 21.05 -9.49
N TYR A 596 5.47 21.02 -9.30
CA TYR A 596 4.67 19.82 -9.59
C TYR A 596 4.71 19.45 -11.07
N MET A 597 4.67 20.45 -11.96
CA MET A 597 4.73 20.24 -13.40
C MET A 597 6.11 19.76 -13.84
N GLN A 598 7.15 20.55 -13.61
CA GLN A 598 8.50 20.29 -14.12
C GLN A 598 9.19 19.08 -13.47
N ARG A 599 8.95 18.83 -12.18
CA ARG A 599 9.67 17.76 -11.45
C ARG A 599 8.88 16.46 -11.35
N HIS A 600 7.57 16.47 -11.56
CA HIS A 600 6.73 15.27 -11.41
C HIS A 600 5.89 14.95 -12.64
N MET A 601 5.02 15.86 -13.08
CA MET A 601 4.07 15.58 -14.17
C MET A 601 4.77 15.37 -15.53
N LEU A 602 5.60 16.32 -15.96
CA LEU A 602 6.28 16.28 -17.25
C LEU A 602 7.25 15.08 -17.33
N PRO A 603 8.09 14.79 -16.31
CA PRO A 603 8.93 13.60 -16.35
C PRO A 603 8.13 12.29 -16.44
N ALA A 604 6.98 12.20 -15.77
CA ALA A 604 6.14 11.01 -15.82
C ALA A 604 5.50 10.81 -17.20
N LEU A 605 4.98 11.88 -17.81
CA LEU A 605 4.45 11.81 -19.17
C LEU A 605 5.55 11.52 -20.20
N ASN A 606 6.69 12.21 -20.13
CA ASN A 606 7.76 12.02 -21.11
C ASN A 606 8.29 10.59 -21.13
N ARG A 607 8.39 9.94 -19.95
CA ARG A 607 8.75 8.52 -19.86
C ARG A 607 7.71 7.61 -20.51
N MET A 608 6.42 7.81 -20.20
CA MET A 608 5.34 6.95 -20.71
C MET A 608 5.01 7.19 -22.19
N LEU A 609 5.24 8.41 -22.67
CA LEU A 609 4.90 8.85 -24.03
C LEU A 609 6.12 8.92 -24.95
N GLN A 610 7.26 8.39 -24.54
CA GLN A 610 8.50 8.41 -25.32
C GLN A 610 8.34 7.78 -26.71
N HIS A 611 7.51 6.73 -26.83
CA HIS A 611 7.22 6.04 -28.09
C HIS A 611 5.97 6.58 -28.80
N VAL A 612 5.41 7.69 -28.33
CA VAL A 612 4.26 8.35 -28.93
C VAL A 612 4.77 9.57 -29.72
N PRO A 613 4.33 9.78 -30.98
CA PRO A 613 4.78 10.90 -31.80
C PRO A 613 4.16 12.23 -31.33
N MET A 614 4.53 12.68 -30.14
CA MET A 614 4.04 13.91 -29.51
C MET A 614 5.15 14.55 -28.69
N ARG A 615 5.33 15.86 -28.86
CA ARG A 615 6.18 16.69 -28.00
C ARG A 615 5.29 17.50 -27.07
N LEU A 616 5.61 17.48 -25.79
CA LEU A 616 4.85 18.17 -24.76
C LEU A 616 5.69 19.27 -24.13
N GLU A 617 5.22 20.51 -24.23
CA GLU A 617 5.81 21.67 -23.60
C GLU A 617 4.76 22.35 -22.74
N TRP A 618 5.16 22.76 -21.54
CA TRP A 618 4.29 23.48 -20.63
C TRP A 618 4.98 24.77 -20.19
N ARG A 619 4.22 25.87 -20.18
CA ARG A 619 4.64 27.17 -19.67
C ARG A 619 3.61 27.63 -18.63
N MET A 620 4.10 28.25 -17.57
CA MET A 620 3.22 28.78 -16.53
C MET A 620 2.45 29.98 -17.07
N SER A 621 1.13 29.96 -16.94
CA SER A 621 0.28 31.14 -17.19
C SER A 621 0.36 32.09 -15.99
N SER A 622 1.56 32.62 -15.71
CA SER A 622 1.77 33.54 -14.60
C SER A 622 1.55 34.97 -15.05
N VAL A 623 0.29 35.33 -15.29
CA VAL A 623 -0.06 36.74 -15.26
C VAL A 623 -1.30 36.94 -14.41
N ASN A 624 -1.18 37.83 -13.42
CA ASN A 624 -2.33 38.43 -12.76
C ASN A 624 -3.30 38.92 -13.84
N VAL A 625 -4.57 38.54 -13.77
CA VAL A 625 -5.57 38.94 -14.77
C VAL A 625 -6.73 39.68 -14.13
N CYS A 626 -7.19 40.73 -14.82
CA CYS A 626 -8.34 41.50 -14.38
C CYS A 626 -9.54 40.56 -14.25
N LEU A 627 -10.23 40.57 -13.12
CA LEU A 627 -11.36 39.67 -12.86
C LEU A 627 -12.53 39.88 -13.83
N SER A 628 -12.62 41.06 -14.45
CA SER A 628 -13.62 41.39 -15.46
C SER A 628 -13.13 41.10 -16.88
N CYS A 629 -12.20 41.89 -17.42
CA CYS A 629 -11.80 41.80 -18.82
C CYS A 629 -10.64 40.83 -19.11
N ARG A 630 -10.09 40.16 -18.09
CA ARG A 630 -8.93 39.25 -18.20
C ARG A 630 -7.62 39.90 -18.70
N ALA A 631 -7.52 41.23 -18.67
CA ALA A 631 -6.28 41.93 -19.02
C ALA A 631 -5.09 41.42 -18.19
N LEU A 632 -4.00 41.06 -18.87
CA LEU A 632 -2.76 40.55 -18.29
C LEU A 632 -2.05 41.63 -17.44
N GLY A 633 -1.42 41.23 -16.35
CA GLY A 633 -0.69 42.07 -15.40
C GLY A 633 -1.57 42.81 -14.39
N ALA A 634 -2.89 42.75 -14.53
CA ALA A 634 -3.84 43.47 -13.70
C ALA A 634 -4.50 42.52 -12.69
N PHE A 635 -4.42 42.78 -11.39
CA PHE A 635 -5.24 42.05 -10.40
C PHE A 635 -5.49 42.94 -9.17
N PRO A 636 -6.72 42.97 -8.63
CA PRO A 636 -7.92 42.29 -9.16
C PRO A 636 -8.52 43.00 -10.38
N TRP A 637 -8.17 44.26 -10.62
CA TRP A 637 -8.74 45.09 -11.68
C TRP A 637 -7.66 45.73 -12.55
N CYS A 638 -7.94 45.97 -13.83
CA CYS A 638 -7.15 46.89 -14.65
C CYS A 638 -7.62 48.34 -14.43
N THR A 639 -6.80 49.29 -14.85
CA THR A 639 -7.09 50.74 -14.74
C THR A 639 -8.41 51.15 -15.40
N GLN A 640 -8.86 50.43 -16.43
CA GLN A 640 -10.13 50.67 -17.11
C GLN A 640 -11.32 50.05 -16.36
N CYS A 641 -11.21 48.78 -15.95
CA CYS A 641 -12.31 48.06 -15.29
C CYS A 641 -12.61 48.60 -13.89
N ILE A 642 -11.60 49.03 -13.13
CA ILE A 642 -11.80 49.53 -11.76
C ILE A 642 -12.74 50.76 -11.68
N ARG A 643 -12.89 51.50 -12.79
CA ARG A 643 -13.73 52.69 -12.92
C ARG A 643 -15.11 52.42 -13.52
N ARG A 644 -15.37 51.20 -14.04
CA ARG A 644 -16.62 50.85 -14.72
C ARG A 644 -17.53 50.06 -13.78
N PRO A 645 -18.69 50.57 -13.34
CA PRO A 645 -19.62 49.82 -12.51
C PRO A 645 -19.99 48.45 -13.11
N GLU A 646 -20.18 48.37 -14.44
CA GLU A 646 -20.55 47.13 -15.12
C GLU A 646 -19.47 46.04 -15.02
N ALA A 647 -18.20 46.44 -14.85
CA ALA A 647 -17.09 45.51 -14.67
C ALA A 647 -17.17 44.77 -13.33
N LEU A 648 -17.90 45.32 -12.34
CA LEU A 648 -18.13 44.69 -11.04
C LEU A 648 -19.09 43.49 -11.14
N LEU A 649 -20.00 43.48 -12.11
CA LEU A 649 -21.08 42.49 -12.23
C LEU A 649 -20.59 41.03 -12.25
N PRO A 650 -19.60 40.62 -13.09
CA PRO A 650 -19.13 39.24 -13.09
C PRO A 650 -18.56 38.80 -11.73
N THR A 651 -17.85 39.70 -11.05
CA THR A 651 -17.21 39.44 -9.75
C THR A 651 -18.26 39.30 -8.65
N VAL A 652 -19.32 40.13 -8.66
CA VAL A 652 -20.46 40.00 -7.73
C VAL A 652 -21.25 38.72 -7.98
N LEU A 653 -21.48 38.35 -9.24
CA LEU A 653 -22.12 37.07 -9.58
C LEU A 653 -21.30 35.88 -9.12
N ASP A 654 -19.98 35.92 -9.28
CA ASP A 654 -19.08 34.88 -8.77
C ASP A 654 -19.08 34.83 -7.23
N LEU A 655 -19.14 35.99 -6.55
CA LEU A 655 -19.28 36.05 -5.10
C LEU A 655 -20.63 35.44 -4.63
N CYS A 656 -21.74 35.75 -5.29
CA CYS A 656 -23.05 35.15 -5.01
C CYS A 656 -23.04 33.63 -5.22
N ARG A 657 -22.38 33.15 -6.27
CA ARG A 657 -22.19 31.71 -6.53
C ARG A 657 -21.37 31.06 -5.42
N GLU A 658 -20.33 31.72 -4.90
CA GLU A 658 -19.55 31.22 -3.75
C GLU A 658 -20.40 31.16 -2.48
N GLN A 659 -21.19 32.20 -2.17
CA GLN A 659 -22.11 32.20 -1.03
C GLN A 659 -23.15 31.08 -1.11
N ARG A 660 -23.78 30.88 -2.28
CA ARG A 660 -24.73 29.77 -2.51
C ARG A 660 -24.06 28.40 -2.33
N LYS A 661 -22.83 28.24 -2.84
CA LYS A 661 -22.03 27.02 -2.63
C LYS A 661 -21.72 26.81 -1.14
N SER A 662 -21.44 27.88 -0.39
CA SER A 662 -21.23 27.81 1.07
C SER A 662 -22.45 27.26 1.80
N ALA A 663 -23.64 27.78 1.52
CA ALA A 663 -24.88 27.31 2.13
C ALA A 663 -25.17 25.81 1.87
N ILE A 664 -24.91 25.33 0.64
CA ILE A 664 -25.02 23.91 0.29
C ILE A 664 -24.03 23.07 1.10
N MET A 665 -22.80 23.58 1.26
CA MET A 665 -21.77 22.91 2.06
C MET A 665 -22.08 22.89 3.55
N ASP A 666 -22.78 23.89 4.09
CA ASP A 666 -23.29 23.87 5.47
C ASP A 666 -24.30 22.73 5.65
N ARG A 667 -25.25 22.58 4.72
CA ARG A 667 -26.22 21.47 4.75
C ARG A 667 -25.54 20.09 4.76
N LEU A 668 -24.56 19.87 3.88
CA LEU A 668 -23.82 18.61 3.81
C LEU A 668 -23.01 18.32 5.09
N CYS A 669 -22.47 19.34 5.75
CA CYS A 669 -21.74 19.16 7.00
C CYS A 669 -22.64 18.82 8.17
N ARG A 670 -23.90 19.30 8.22
CA ARG A 670 -24.83 18.93 9.31
C ARG A 670 -25.22 17.46 9.26
N GLN A 671 -25.49 16.96 8.07
CA GLN A 671 -25.72 15.52 7.84
C GLN A 671 -24.55 14.68 8.37
N CYS A 672 -23.31 15.14 8.14
CA CYS A 672 -22.12 14.46 8.60
C CYS A 672 -21.95 14.47 10.13
N ASN A 673 -22.37 15.56 10.79
CA ASN A 673 -22.29 15.70 12.26
C ASN A 673 -23.50 15.13 13.00
N GLY A 674 -24.55 14.70 12.29
CA GLY A 674 -25.80 14.26 12.90
C GLY A 674 -26.59 15.40 13.56
N THR A 675 -26.32 16.65 13.16
CA THR A 675 -26.95 17.87 13.73
C THR A 675 -28.17 18.33 12.94
N ASP A 676 -28.58 17.60 11.89
CA ASP A 676 -29.75 17.95 11.06
C ASP A 676 -31.03 18.07 11.90
N ASN A 677 -31.29 17.10 12.80
CA ASN A 677 -32.47 17.13 13.67
C ASN A 677 -32.43 18.30 14.64
N LEU A 678 -31.25 18.60 15.21
CA LEU A 678 -31.12 19.72 16.13
C LEU A 678 -31.32 21.07 15.43
N PHE A 679 -30.83 21.21 14.20
CA PHE A 679 -31.06 22.41 13.40
C PHE A 679 -32.55 22.66 13.17
N ILE A 680 -33.33 21.61 12.85
CA ILE A 680 -34.79 21.72 12.69
C ILE A 680 -35.43 22.21 14.00
N ILE A 681 -35.00 21.68 15.15
CA ILE A 681 -35.48 22.10 16.47
C ILE A 681 -35.13 23.58 16.75
N LEU A 682 -33.88 23.99 16.54
CA LEU A 682 -33.43 25.38 16.77
C LEU A 682 -34.20 26.38 15.91
N LEU A 683 -34.48 26.02 14.65
CA LEU A 683 -35.27 26.83 13.72
C LEU A 683 -36.73 26.96 14.18
N SER A 684 -37.30 25.89 14.74
CA SER A 684 -38.67 25.91 15.28
C SER A 684 -38.83 26.80 16.52
N ILE A 685 -37.74 27.11 17.24
CA ILE A 685 -37.74 27.95 18.45
C ILE A 685 -37.24 29.38 18.15
N GLY A 686 -36.99 29.73 16.89
CA GLY A 686 -36.60 31.09 16.48
C GLY A 686 -35.17 31.49 16.86
N LEU A 687 -34.32 30.55 17.28
CA LEU A 687 -32.91 30.83 17.52
C LEU A 687 -32.17 30.92 16.18
N ARG A 688 -31.40 32.01 15.98
CA ARG A 688 -30.49 32.12 14.83
C ARG A 688 -29.59 30.88 14.81
N SER A 689 -29.35 30.35 13.61
CA SER A 689 -28.35 29.31 13.42
C SER A 689 -27.04 29.80 14.04
N VAL A 690 -26.66 29.26 15.20
CA VAL A 690 -25.27 29.33 15.67
C VAL A 690 -24.45 28.86 14.49
N ASP A 691 -23.41 29.60 14.08
CA ASP A 691 -22.46 29.18 13.06
C ASP A 691 -21.94 27.80 13.46
N ILE A 692 -22.62 26.76 12.99
CA ILE A 692 -22.34 25.42 13.48
C ILE A 692 -20.89 25.16 13.10
N GLU A 693 -20.13 24.62 14.05
CA GLU A 693 -18.67 24.56 14.12
C GLU A 693 -18.01 23.72 13.02
N TYR A 694 -18.67 23.53 11.87
CA TYR A 694 -18.13 22.98 10.64
C TYR A 694 -16.84 23.68 10.21
N SER A 695 -16.70 24.98 10.49
CA SER A 695 -15.48 25.75 10.26
C SER A 695 -14.26 25.18 11.03
N ASN A 696 -14.50 24.48 12.13
CA ASN A 696 -13.49 23.85 12.99
C ASN A 696 -13.11 22.43 12.54
N CYS A 697 -13.83 21.85 11.58
CA CYS A 697 -13.50 20.54 11.02
C CYS A 697 -12.15 20.60 10.26
N LYS A 698 -11.23 19.71 10.59
CA LYS A 698 -9.89 19.59 9.97
C LYS A 698 -9.81 18.45 8.95
N ASN A 699 -10.95 17.86 8.57
CA ASN A 699 -10.97 16.69 7.69
C ASN A 699 -10.68 17.05 6.22
N MET A 700 -9.40 17.15 5.85
CA MET A 700 -8.99 17.51 4.48
C MET A 700 -9.22 16.44 3.42
N THR A 701 -9.59 15.22 3.81
CA THR A 701 -10.03 14.20 2.84
C THR A 701 -11.48 14.42 2.41
N CYS A 702 -12.20 15.30 3.10
CA CYS A 702 -13.54 15.72 2.71
C CYS A 702 -13.48 16.79 1.61
N LEU A 703 -14.08 16.50 0.44
CA LEU A 703 -14.21 17.47 -0.65
C LEU A 703 -14.95 18.75 -0.25
N VAL A 704 -15.91 18.65 0.67
CA VAL A 704 -16.63 19.82 1.21
C VAL A 704 -15.66 20.73 1.95
N MET A 705 -14.80 20.17 2.80
CA MET A 705 -13.81 20.95 3.53
C MET A 705 -12.78 21.59 2.60
N GLN A 706 -12.33 20.87 1.56
CA GLN A 706 -11.40 21.43 0.57
C GLN A 706 -11.99 22.62 -0.19
N LYS A 707 -13.26 22.52 -0.61
CA LYS A 707 -13.98 23.62 -1.26
C LYS A 707 -14.14 24.82 -0.32
N ARG A 708 -14.46 24.59 0.96
CA ARG A 708 -14.50 25.67 1.97
C ARG A 708 -13.17 26.39 2.10
N VAL A 709 -12.05 25.66 2.17
CA VAL A 709 -10.74 26.31 2.28
C VAL A 709 -10.41 27.12 1.02
N LYS A 710 -10.75 26.62 -0.17
CA LYS A 710 -10.60 27.41 -1.40
C LYS A 710 -11.42 28.70 -1.36
N MET A 711 -12.67 28.65 -0.93
CA MET A 711 -13.51 29.86 -0.80
C MET A 711 -12.95 30.83 0.26
N LYS A 712 -12.39 30.34 1.38
CA LYS A 712 -11.71 31.19 2.37
C LYS A 712 -10.45 31.89 1.83
N ARG A 713 -9.89 31.39 0.72
CA ARG A 713 -8.77 32.00 -0.02
C ARG A 713 -9.23 32.81 -1.22
N SER A 714 -10.54 32.92 -1.45
CA SER A 714 -11.11 33.73 -2.52
C SER A 714 -10.82 35.20 -2.26
N HIS A 715 -10.30 35.88 -3.28
CA HIS A 715 -10.10 37.33 -3.26
C HIS A 715 -11.33 38.09 -3.75
N LEU A 716 -12.48 37.43 -4.01
CA LEU A 716 -13.66 38.10 -4.57
C LEU A 716 -14.21 39.18 -3.64
N VAL A 717 -14.25 38.93 -2.33
CA VAL A 717 -14.67 39.95 -1.34
C VAL A 717 -13.70 41.13 -1.35
N GLU A 718 -12.39 40.86 -1.29
CA GLU A 718 -11.34 41.90 -1.33
C GLU A 718 -11.42 42.69 -2.64
N ALA A 719 -11.66 42.02 -3.77
CA ALA A 719 -11.78 42.64 -5.08
C ALA A 719 -13.01 43.55 -5.19
N VAL A 720 -14.16 43.11 -4.67
CA VAL A 720 -15.38 43.94 -4.59
C VAL A 720 -15.11 45.19 -3.75
N CYS A 721 -14.47 45.05 -2.58
CA CYS A 721 -14.10 46.17 -1.72
C CYS A 721 -13.02 47.09 -2.32
N GLN A 722 -12.19 46.62 -3.25
CA GLN A 722 -11.17 47.44 -3.91
C GLN A 722 -11.69 48.21 -5.14
N HIS A 723 -12.90 47.93 -5.61
CA HIS A 723 -13.49 48.62 -6.75
C HIS A 723 -13.90 50.06 -6.38
N ILE A 724 -13.82 51.05 -7.29
CA ILE A 724 -14.10 52.46 -6.92
C ILE A 724 -15.55 52.66 -6.45
N CYS A 725 -16.50 51.92 -7.03
CA CYS A 725 -17.92 51.95 -6.67
C CYS A 725 -18.29 51.22 -5.36
N SER A 726 -17.34 51.01 -4.43
CA SER A 726 -17.49 50.14 -3.26
C SER A 726 -17.85 50.87 -1.97
N SER A 727 -18.47 52.06 -2.04
CA SER A 727 -19.23 52.54 -0.88
C SER A 727 -20.37 51.56 -0.60
N GLU A 728 -20.67 51.29 0.68
CA GLU A 728 -21.74 50.35 1.08
C GLU A 728 -23.08 50.69 0.40
N SER A 729 -23.37 51.99 0.26
CA SER A 729 -24.58 52.47 -0.41
C SER A 729 -24.62 52.20 -1.92
N GLU A 730 -23.49 52.33 -2.62
CA GLU A 730 -23.40 52.05 -4.06
C GLU A 730 -23.42 50.55 -4.31
N TYR A 731 -22.81 49.75 -3.44
CA TYR A 731 -22.88 48.29 -3.50
C TYR A 731 -24.32 47.80 -3.37
N LEU A 732 -25.08 48.30 -2.38
CA LEU A 732 -26.49 47.94 -2.19
C LEU A 732 -27.35 48.35 -3.40
N LYS A 733 -27.20 49.58 -3.90
CA LYS A 733 -27.92 50.04 -5.10
C LYS A 733 -27.57 49.22 -6.35
N PHE A 734 -26.30 48.88 -6.52
CA PHE A 734 -25.84 48.02 -7.61
C PHE A 734 -26.41 46.60 -7.46
N TYR A 735 -26.40 46.05 -6.25
CA TYR A 735 -26.96 44.74 -5.94
C TYR A 735 -28.48 44.68 -6.21
N GLU A 736 -29.23 45.70 -5.79
CA GLU A 736 -30.68 45.84 -6.06
C GLU A 736 -31.01 45.97 -7.55
N LYS A 737 -30.17 46.66 -8.34
CA LYS A 737 -30.39 46.87 -9.77
C LYS A 737 -30.21 45.59 -10.62
N TYR A 738 -29.31 44.70 -10.21
CA TYR A 738 -28.90 43.53 -11.01
C TYR A 738 -29.40 42.18 -10.49
N LEU A 739 -29.92 42.12 -9.25
CA LEU A 739 -30.83 41.05 -8.82
C LEU A 739 -32.12 41.11 -9.63
#